data_AF-A0A9P1ASM1-F1
#
_entry.id   AF-A0A9P1ASM1-F1
#
_cell.length_a   1.000
_cell.length_b   1.000
_cell.length_c   1.000
_cell.angle_alpha   90.00
_cell.angle_beta   90.00
_cell.angle_gamma   90.00
#
_symmetry.space_group_name_H-M   'P 1'
#
loop_
_entity.id
_entity.type
_entity.pdbx_description
1 polymer ?
#
loop_
_entity_poly.entity_id
_entity_poly.type
_entity_poly.pdbx_seq_one_letter_code
_entity_poly.pdbx_strand_id
1 'polypeptide(L)'
;MGILAVLFVLFASSTAAVLEHPLIWRESKMIEMIRNGEYPAYLEYRDRMIASRASNLDTNVQSVTDYVYYEYMGNVTVGTPNQDFIVVLDTGSANLLIPGTNCTTYCETKRLFNEKTSTTYEATNRPWQIKYASGDAYGTLGIDTVKIGGSGEPQLAIPKSYLGVADTVGSDFKWSPKEGIFGLAFTALAVDNITPPLINAINQGLLDQPIFTTWFDRRGAPGTAAGGAFTYGALDTTHCGPVIGYAMLTTARHFQFQASGFSLGSYASTTTYEVITDTATSFLCGPQVEIDNLAKAAGATWDPANQVYNIPCGSDAGPIKLKIGNYNYVIRANNYILQIDTNSCLFAAISQSYAGFGPSWILGGPFMRQYCNIHDIGKQRVGFALSLTRLEDNLCRHKDGYMFYKTVDILDNATLTYEGENLTHLGLNNCLLVERLFSSALMVVISQKDPRVLHVYHFTSRNIICDHRFNKSVLTVRLNRDRIVVCLEDCIYIYNLKDMKMMHNIMDTPMNKLGVLDLTSNAGNAVIAFPGSTETGSVHLFDAINLSSVNTFVAHEGTLACLKFNQEGTMIATASTKGTVIRVYSVPNGSRLFEFRRGVSRCVTIYSLCFSADSKYLSSSSNTETVHVFKLERTESADTKQESSSEGGGWFDTINKTLSAYMPSQVLQVSELMTTERSFATAKLPGATRSNQVSLVTHKDQQYVMTATSDGFVYAYRLDPEGGELDLIKQHRIGAKSGTCRFSPTSTSGESSGANSVEPKNQVVPNMDDPDDFPPMSHTSG
;
A
#
# COMPACT_ATOMS: atom_id res chain seq x y z
N MET A 1 -5.27 -51.44 -45.12
CA MET A 1 -4.00 -50.71 -44.92
C MET A 1 -4.28 -49.25 -45.18
N GLY A 2 -4.17 -48.27 -44.30
CA GLY A 2 -3.57 -48.22 -42.97
C GLY A 2 -3.37 -46.73 -42.67
N ILE A 3 -4.33 -46.13 -41.97
CA ILE A 3 -4.26 -45.03 -41.00
C ILE A 3 -3.01 -44.13 -41.05
N LEU A 4 -3.20 -42.84 -41.32
CA LEU A 4 -2.51 -41.78 -40.56
C LEU A 4 -3.40 -40.51 -40.57
N ALA A 5 -4.28 -40.42 -39.57
CA ALA A 5 -4.98 -39.20 -39.22
C ALA A 5 -4.06 -38.39 -38.28
N VAL A 6 -3.73 -37.17 -38.67
CA VAL A 6 -2.92 -36.23 -37.90
C VAL A 6 -3.74 -35.75 -36.70
N LEU A 7 -3.43 -36.28 -35.52
CA LEU A 7 -3.87 -35.77 -34.22
C LEU A 7 -3.09 -34.48 -33.92
N PHE A 8 -3.69 -33.32 -34.22
CA PHE A 8 -3.33 -32.08 -33.56
C PHE A 8 -3.88 -32.13 -32.14
N VAL A 9 -3.11 -32.69 -31.21
CA VAL A 9 -3.32 -32.44 -29.78
C VAL A 9 -2.83 -31.03 -29.51
N LEU A 10 -3.76 -30.08 -29.44
CA LEU A 10 -3.56 -28.79 -28.78
C LEU A 10 -3.18 -29.09 -27.32
N PHE A 11 -1.88 -29.15 -27.04
CA PHE A 11 -1.40 -28.92 -25.69
C PHE A 11 -1.69 -27.45 -25.37
N ALA A 12 -2.86 -27.18 -24.81
CA ALA A 12 -3.06 -25.98 -24.02
C ALA A 12 -2.08 -26.10 -22.86
N SER A 13 -0.93 -25.44 -22.97
CA SER A 13 -0.05 -25.20 -21.84
C SER A 13 -0.85 -24.40 -20.83
N SER A 14 -1.46 -25.08 -19.84
CA SER A 14 -2.02 -24.44 -18.68
C SER A 14 -0.83 -23.95 -17.84
N THR A 15 -0.24 -22.85 -18.28
CA THR A 15 0.60 -22.06 -17.39
C THR A 15 -0.34 -21.56 -16.31
N ALA A 16 -0.12 -22.03 -15.09
CA ALA A 16 -0.76 -21.47 -13.92
C ALA A 16 -0.65 -19.93 -13.97
N ALA A 17 -1.70 -19.26 -13.53
CA ALA A 17 -1.86 -17.83 -13.73
C ALA A 17 -2.14 -17.10 -12.42
N VAL A 18 -1.72 -15.84 -12.38
CA VAL A 18 -2.15 -14.84 -11.41
C VAL A 18 -3.13 -13.91 -12.11
N LEU A 19 -4.30 -13.70 -11.52
CA LEU A 19 -5.31 -12.77 -12.04
C LEU A 19 -5.63 -11.72 -10.97
N GLU A 20 -5.42 -10.44 -11.31
CA GLU A 20 -5.99 -9.32 -10.57
C GLU A 20 -7.37 -8.98 -11.15
N HIS A 21 -8.40 -9.09 -10.32
CA HIS A 21 -9.81 -8.85 -10.68
C HIS A 21 -10.30 -7.56 -10.00
N PRO A 22 -10.46 -6.45 -10.75
CA PRO A 22 -10.89 -5.18 -10.17
C PRO A 22 -12.34 -5.24 -9.68
N LEU A 23 -12.60 -4.56 -8.57
CA LEU A 23 -13.92 -4.46 -7.97
C LEU A 23 -14.58 -3.12 -8.26
N ILE A 24 -15.91 -3.17 -8.38
CA ILE A 24 -16.78 -2.01 -8.49
C ILE A 24 -17.34 -1.71 -7.11
N TRP A 25 -17.13 -0.48 -6.62
CA TRP A 25 -17.79 -0.01 -5.42
C TRP A 25 -19.13 0.67 -5.74
N ARG A 26 -20.13 0.37 -4.92
CA ARG A 26 -21.41 1.07 -4.86
C ARG A 26 -21.81 1.29 -3.41
N GLU A 27 -22.59 2.34 -3.20
CA GLU A 27 -23.27 2.52 -1.92
C GLU A 27 -24.24 1.36 -1.67
N SER A 28 -24.27 0.85 -0.43
CA SER A 28 -25.18 -0.23 -0.06
C SER A 28 -26.63 0.24 -0.07
N LYS A 29 -27.54 -0.67 -0.44
CA LYS A 29 -28.98 -0.36 -0.50
C LYS A 29 -29.53 0.00 0.88
N MET A 30 -28.94 -0.53 1.95
CA MET A 30 -29.27 -0.12 3.33
C MET A 30 -29.12 1.39 3.50
N ILE A 31 -27.96 1.93 3.13
CA ILE A 31 -27.62 3.34 3.33
C ILE A 31 -28.51 4.23 2.46
N GLU A 32 -28.79 3.81 1.22
CA GLU A 32 -29.74 4.50 0.34
C GLU A 32 -31.16 4.54 0.95
N MET A 33 -31.66 3.42 1.46
CA MET A 33 -32.99 3.36 2.09
C MET A 33 -33.05 4.17 3.39
N ILE A 34 -31.97 4.20 4.20
CA ILE A 34 -31.91 5.04 5.41
C ILE A 34 -32.00 6.52 5.01
N ARG A 35 -31.25 6.93 3.98
CA ARG A 35 -31.27 8.32 3.48
C ARG A 35 -32.66 8.71 2.97
N ASN A 36 -33.36 7.79 2.29
CA ASN A 36 -34.69 8.02 1.74
C ASN A 36 -35.83 7.84 2.77
N GLY A 37 -35.53 7.38 4.00
CA GLY A 37 -36.54 7.07 5.02
C GLY A 37 -37.36 5.81 4.76
N GLU A 38 -36.89 4.92 3.87
CA GLU A 38 -37.58 3.70 3.42
C GLU A 38 -37.17 2.45 4.23
N TYR A 39 -36.04 2.53 4.95
CA TYR A 39 -35.47 1.36 5.63
C TYR A 39 -36.34 0.75 6.73
N PRO A 40 -37.10 1.51 7.55
CA PRO A 40 -38.00 0.93 8.55
C PRO A 40 -39.08 0.02 7.93
N ALA A 41 -39.62 0.41 6.77
CA ALA A 41 -40.60 -0.40 6.04
C ALA A 41 -39.98 -1.70 5.50
N TYR A 42 -38.71 -1.64 5.06
CA TYR A 42 -37.95 -2.83 4.69
C TYR A 42 -37.76 -3.78 5.88
N LEU A 43 -37.41 -3.26 7.06
CA LEU A 43 -37.23 -4.07 8.28
C LEU A 43 -38.52 -4.79 8.66
N GLU A 44 -39.68 -4.11 8.61
CA GLU A 44 -40.97 -4.77 8.85
C GLU A 44 -41.26 -5.89 7.84
N TYR A 45 -40.98 -5.64 6.56
CA TYR A 45 -41.13 -6.66 5.51
C TYR A 45 -40.23 -7.87 5.79
N ARG A 46 -38.95 -7.63 6.08
CA ARG A 46 -37.97 -8.68 6.42
C ARG A 46 -38.43 -9.50 7.62
N ASP A 47 -38.81 -8.85 8.71
CA ASP A 47 -39.19 -9.53 9.96
C ASP A 47 -40.45 -10.40 9.76
N ARG A 48 -41.42 -9.95 8.94
CA ARG A 48 -42.58 -10.77 8.52
C ARG A 48 -42.14 -11.98 7.71
N MET A 49 -41.21 -11.82 6.78
CA MET A 49 -40.68 -12.92 5.97
C MET A 49 -39.95 -13.95 6.85
N ILE A 50 -39.09 -13.51 7.76
CA ILE A 50 -38.39 -14.37 8.72
C ILE A 50 -39.40 -15.12 9.61
N ALA A 51 -40.38 -14.41 10.19
CA ALA A 51 -41.40 -15.02 11.05
C ALA A 51 -42.23 -16.08 10.31
N SER A 52 -42.55 -15.85 9.04
CA SER A 52 -43.27 -16.83 8.20
C SER A 52 -42.46 -18.10 7.91
N ARG A 53 -41.13 -18.06 8.07
CA ARG A 53 -40.18 -19.12 7.71
C ARG A 53 -39.62 -19.89 8.91
N ALA A 54 -39.85 -19.42 10.13
CA ALA A 54 -39.33 -20.02 11.36
C ALA A 54 -39.78 -21.49 11.60
N SER A 55 -40.72 -22.02 10.82
CA SER A 55 -41.19 -23.41 10.88
C SER A 55 -40.37 -24.42 10.08
N ASN A 56 -39.36 -24.02 9.28
CA ASN A 56 -38.64 -24.90 8.33
C ASN A 56 -37.11 -24.70 8.29
N LEU A 57 -36.45 -24.36 9.40
CA LEU A 57 -34.99 -24.20 9.46
C LEU A 57 -34.28 -25.55 9.59
N ASP A 58 -34.04 -26.18 8.44
CA ASP A 58 -33.15 -27.34 8.32
C ASP A 58 -31.67 -26.92 8.50
N THR A 59 -30.86 -27.78 9.10
CA THR A 59 -29.49 -27.46 9.59
C THR A 59 -28.43 -27.23 8.49
N ASN A 60 -28.81 -27.29 7.21
CA ASN A 60 -27.92 -27.17 6.04
C ASN A 60 -28.14 -25.89 5.21
N VAL A 61 -28.83 -24.88 5.76
CA VAL A 61 -29.04 -23.61 5.06
C VAL A 61 -27.77 -22.77 5.15
N GLN A 62 -27.29 -22.28 3.99
CA GLN A 62 -26.28 -21.21 3.98
C GLN A 62 -26.89 -20.02 4.71
N SER A 63 -26.43 -19.75 5.93
CA SER A 63 -26.91 -18.65 6.76
C SER A 63 -26.33 -17.33 6.22
N VAL A 64 -26.69 -16.97 4.99
CA VAL A 64 -26.20 -15.75 4.36
C VAL A 64 -27.02 -14.57 4.86
N THR A 65 -26.30 -13.55 5.33
CA THR A 65 -26.82 -12.23 5.69
C THR A 65 -27.60 -11.63 4.51
N ASP A 66 -28.70 -10.92 4.79
CA ASP A 66 -29.42 -10.18 3.76
C ASP A 66 -28.42 -9.33 2.95
N TYR A 67 -28.40 -9.50 1.63
CA TYR A 67 -27.52 -8.77 0.71
C TYR A 67 -27.92 -7.29 0.54
N VAL A 68 -28.51 -6.67 1.56
CA VAL A 68 -28.78 -5.24 1.57
C VAL A 68 -27.53 -4.47 2.02
N TYR A 69 -26.55 -5.18 2.60
CA TYR A 69 -25.33 -4.62 3.15
C TYR A 69 -24.15 -4.57 2.17
N TYR A 70 -24.12 -5.33 1.07
CA TYR A 70 -22.91 -5.40 0.23
C TYR A 70 -22.60 -4.06 -0.48
N GLU A 71 -21.32 -3.82 -0.74
CA GLU A 71 -20.81 -2.61 -1.40
C GLU A 71 -19.86 -2.88 -2.56
N TYR A 72 -19.34 -4.10 -2.67
CA TYR A 72 -18.28 -4.47 -3.61
C TYR A 72 -18.79 -5.58 -4.55
N MET A 73 -18.61 -5.38 -5.85
CA MET A 73 -19.06 -6.31 -6.90
C MET A 73 -17.94 -6.56 -7.90
N GLY A 74 -17.97 -7.71 -8.57
CA GLY A 74 -17.03 -8.07 -9.63
C GLY A 74 -17.74 -8.42 -10.93
N ASN A 75 -17.04 -8.24 -12.05
CA ASN A 75 -17.50 -8.70 -13.36
C ASN A 75 -17.14 -10.18 -13.57
N VAL A 76 -18.06 -10.97 -14.11
CA VAL A 76 -17.82 -12.35 -14.54
C VAL A 76 -18.48 -12.59 -15.89
N THR A 77 -17.99 -13.59 -16.62
CA THR A 77 -18.66 -14.06 -17.85
C THR A 77 -18.98 -15.54 -17.77
N VAL A 78 -20.12 -15.94 -18.33
CA VAL A 78 -20.57 -17.33 -18.38
C VAL A 78 -20.88 -17.71 -19.82
N GLY A 79 -20.45 -18.90 -20.23
CA GLY A 79 -20.78 -19.51 -21.51
C GLY A 79 -19.87 -19.13 -22.68
N THR A 80 -20.13 -19.78 -23.81
CA THR A 80 -19.40 -19.55 -25.08
C THR A 80 -20.39 -19.38 -26.24
N PRO A 81 -20.57 -18.16 -26.80
CA PRO A 81 -19.85 -16.93 -26.51
C PRO A 81 -20.13 -16.37 -25.11
N ASN A 82 -19.23 -15.50 -24.62
CA ASN A 82 -19.31 -14.90 -23.30
C ASN A 82 -20.65 -14.15 -23.10
N GLN A 83 -21.30 -14.38 -21.96
CA GLN A 83 -22.40 -13.57 -21.45
C GLN A 83 -21.95 -12.90 -20.15
N ASP A 84 -21.95 -11.57 -20.11
CA ASP A 84 -21.44 -10.78 -18.98
C ASP A 84 -22.45 -10.60 -17.84
N PHE A 85 -21.98 -10.66 -16.60
CA PHE A 85 -22.76 -10.46 -15.38
C PHE A 85 -21.96 -9.69 -14.32
N ILE A 86 -22.66 -8.88 -13.52
CA ILE A 86 -22.14 -8.24 -12.31
C ILE A 86 -22.58 -9.06 -11.10
N VAL A 87 -21.63 -9.56 -10.32
CA VAL A 87 -21.90 -10.46 -9.20
C VAL A 87 -21.36 -9.92 -7.88
N VAL A 88 -22.02 -10.30 -6.79
CA VAL A 88 -21.42 -10.19 -5.45
C VAL A 88 -20.44 -11.34 -5.29
N LEU A 89 -19.17 -11.02 -5.04
CA LEU A 89 -18.14 -12.00 -4.73
C LEU A 89 -18.20 -12.29 -3.23
N ASP A 90 -18.65 -13.48 -2.87
CA ASP A 90 -19.15 -13.77 -1.52
C ASP A 90 -18.39 -14.92 -0.86
N THR A 91 -17.61 -14.60 0.17
CA THR A 91 -16.89 -15.61 0.98
C THR A 91 -17.77 -16.27 2.06
N GLY A 92 -18.99 -15.77 2.27
CA GLY A 92 -20.04 -16.36 3.11
C GLY A 92 -20.90 -17.41 2.39
N SER A 93 -20.83 -17.52 1.06
CA SER A 93 -21.54 -18.54 0.27
C SER A 93 -20.61 -19.32 -0.66
N ALA A 94 -21.08 -20.47 -1.18
CA ALA A 94 -20.25 -21.38 -1.98
C ALA A 94 -20.76 -21.62 -3.42
N ASN A 95 -22.03 -21.31 -3.71
CA ASN A 95 -22.62 -21.58 -5.02
C ASN A 95 -22.49 -20.36 -5.94
N LEU A 96 -22.35 -20.60 -7.25
CA LEU A 96 -22.59 -19.58 -8.28
C LEU A 96 -24.06 -19.60 -8.66
N LEU A 97 -24.70 -18.43 -8.60
CA LEU A 97 -26.11 -18.20 -8.92
C LEU A 97 -26.21 -17.12 -10.00
N ILE A 98 -26.85 -17.46 -11.13
CA ILE A 98 -27.17 -16.52 -12.21
C ILE A 98 -28.62 -16.77 -12.67
N PRO A 99 -29.46 -15.73 -12.78
CA PRO A 99 -30.81 -15.83 -13.33
C PRO A 99 -30.80 -16.36 -14.78
N GLY A 100 -31.62 -17.36 -15.07
CA GLY A 100 -31.84 -17.87 -16.42
C GLY A 100 -32.90 -17.09 -17.18
N THR A 101 -33.03 -17.35 -18.48
CA THR A 101 -34.08 -16.74 -19.33
C THR A 101 -35.52 -17.06 -18.89
N ASN A 102 -35.71 -18.13 -18.10
CA ASN A 102 -37.00 -18.48 -17.51
C ASN A 102 -37.33 -17.67 -16.24
N CYS A 103 -36.40 -16.83 -15.74
CA CYS A 103 -36.67 -16.07 -14.52
C CYS A 103 -37.68 -14.95 -14.76
N THR A 104 -38.88 -15.10 -14.18
CA THR A 104 -39.97 -14.12 -14.32
C THR A 104 -40.22 -13.27 -13.08
N THR A 105 -39.57 -13.56 -11.95
CA THR A 105 -39.83 -12.90 -10.67
C THR A 105 -38.58 -12.22 -10.15
N TYR A 106 -38.62 -10.89 -10.03
CA TYR A 106 -37.50 -10.04 -9.55
C TYR A 106 -36.25 -10.00 -10.45
N CYS A 107 -36.36 -10.57 -11.65
CA CYS A 107 -35.31 -10.62 -12.66
C CYS A 107 -35.58 -9.67 -13.85
N GLU A 108 -36.66 -8.89 -13.83
CA GLU A 108 -37.19 -8.18 -15.01
C GLU A 108 -36.23 -7.14 -15.58
N THR A 109 -35.33 -6.59 -14.74
CA THR A 109 -34.32 -5.59 -15.11
C THR A 109 -32.90 -6.15 -15.19
N LYS A 110 -32.73 -7.46 -15.02
CA LYS A 110 -31.41 -8.11 -14.96
C LYS A 110 -31.02 -8.66 -16.31
N ARG A 111 -29.71 -8.76 -16.56
CA ARG A 111 -29.22 -9.66 -17.61
C ARG A 111 -29.52 -11.10 -17.19
N LEU A 112 -30.02 -11.87 -18.15
CA LEU A 112 -30.41 -13.27 -17.96
C LEU A 112 -29.47 -14.15 -18.76
N PHE A 113 -29.04 -15.24 -18.14
CA PHE A 113 -28.25 -16.26 -18.80
C PHE A 113 -29.12 -17.08 -19.75
N ASN A 114 -28.73 -17.07 -21.03
CA ASN A 114 -29.34 -17.88 -22.06
C ASN A 114 -28.49 -19.13 -22.31
N GLU A 115 -28.96 -20.24 -21.76
CA GLU A 115 -28.31 -21.53 -21.88
C GLU A 115 -28.29 -22.06 -23.32
N LYS A 116 -29.26 -21.65 -24.16
CA LYS A 116 -29.38 -22.11 -25.55
C LYS A 116 -28.35 -21.50 -26.49
N THR A 117 -27.77 -20.36 -26.11
CA THR A 117 -26.75 -19.68 -26.93
C THR A 117 -25.33 -20.11 -26.57
N SER A 118 -25.14 -20.77 -25.42
CA SER A 118 -23.82 -21.22 -24.99
C SER A 118 -23.49 -22.61 -25.55
N THR A 119 -22.46 -22.69 -26.37
CA THR A 119 -21.93 -23.95 -26.94
C THR A 119 -21.20 -24.83 -25.93
N THR A 120 -20.85 -24.28 -24.75
CA THR A 120 -20.18 -25.00 -23.66
C THR A 120 -21.12 -25.37 -22.51
N TYR A 121 -22.42 -25.05 -22.63
CA TYR A 121 -23.41 -25.39 -21.63
C TYR A 121 -23.79 -26.87 -21.67
N GLU A 122 -23.77 -27.51 -20.51
CA GLU A 122 -24.23 -28.88 -20.29
C GLU A 122 -25.38 -28.86 -19.25
N ALA A 123 -26.58 -29.23 -19.70
CA ALA A 123 -27.74 -29.33 -18.82
C ALA A 123 -27.62 -30.56 -17.90
N THR A 124 -27.78 -30.37 -16.58
CA THR A 124 -27.84 -31.51 -15.64
C THR A 124 -29.26 -31.99 -15.36
N ASN A 125 -30.28 -31.17 -15.67
CA ASN A 125 -31.69 -31.39 -15.36
C ASN A 125 -31.98 -31.67 -13.87
N ARG A 126 -31.04 -31.33 -12.98
CA ARG A 126 -31.23 -31.46 -11.53
C ARG A 126 -31.85 -30.17 -11.00
N PRO A 127 -32.97 -30.24 -10.27
CA PRO A 127 -33.49 -29.07 -9.58
C PRO A 127 -32.46 -28.61 -8.55
N TRP A 128 -32.33 -27.31 -8.40
CA TRP A 128 -31.40 -26.68 -7.47
C TRP A 128 -32.11 -25.54 -6.73
N GLN A 129 -31.86 -25.46 -5.43
CA GLN A 129 -32.46 -24.45 -4.57
C GLN A 129 -31.46 -23.95 -3.54
N ILE A 130 -31.39 -22.64 -3.36
CA ILE A 130 -30.67 -22.02 -2.26
C ILE A 130 -31.62 -21.12 -1.46
N LYS A 131 -31.54 -21.18 -0.13
CA LYS A 131 -32.40 -20.40 0.77
C LYS A 131 -31.60 -19.28 1.40
N TYR A 132 -32.07 -18.03 1.29
CA TYR A 132 -31.52 -16.87 1.98
C TYR A 132 -32.55 -16.27 2.95
N ALA A 133 -32.09 -15.44 3.88
CA ALA A 133 -32.97 -14.72 4.82
C ALA A 133 -34.00 -13.83 4.08
N SER A 134 -33.57 -13.13 3.02
CA SER A 134 -34.40 -12.24 2.19
C SER A 134 -35.31 -12.97 1.19
N GLY A 135 -34.99 -14.21 0.82
CA GLY A 135 -35.58 -14.85 -0.35
C GLY A 135 -34.92 -16.17 -0.71
N ASP A 136 -35.67 -17.10 -1.30
CA ASP A 136 -35.08 -18.32 -1.86
C ASP A 136 -34.79 -18.08 -3.35
N ALA A 137 -33.75 -18.71 -3.87
CA ALA A 137 -33.57 -18.85 -5.31
C ALA A 137 -33.77 -20.32 -5.72
N TYR A 138 -34.55 -20.52 -6.77
CA TYR A 138 -34.93 -21.82 -7.31
C TYR A 138 -34.57 -21.88 -8.78
N GLY A 139 -34.16 -23.05 -9.25
CA GLY A 139 -34.03 -23.29 -10.68
C GLY A 139 -33.40 -24.64 -10.97
N THR A 140 -32.52 -24.67 -11.96
CA THR A 140 -31.86 -25.89 -12.42
C THR A 140 -30.35 -25.74 -12.33
N LEU A 141 -29.67 -26.83 -11.94
CA LEU A 141 -28.23 -26.88 -11.96
C LEU A 141 -27.74 -27.09 -13.41
N GLY A 142 -26.85 -26.22 -13.87
CA GLY A 142 -26.12 -26.35 -15.13
C GLY A 142 -24.63 -26.55 -14.90
N ILE A 143 -23.92 -26.90 -15.97
CA ILE A 143 -22.47 -26.84 -16.06
C ILE A 143 -22.11 -25.97 -17.26
N ASP A 144 -21.19 -25.03 -17.11
CA ASP A 144 -20.68 -24.25 -18.23
C ASP A 144 -19.25 -23.75 -17.95
N THR A 145 -18.63 -23.09 -18.91
CA THR A 145 -17.40 -22.34 -18.72
C THR A 145 -17.73 -21.02 -18.04
N VAL A 146 -17.13 -20.81 -16.86
CA VAL A 146 -17.24 -19.57 -16.09
C VAL A 146 -15.89 -18.88 -16.14
N LYS A 147 -15.87 -17.57 -16.37
CA LYS A 147 -14.63 -16.77 -16.31
C LYS A 147 -14.73 -15.69 -15.26
N ILE A 148 -13.71 -15.58 -14.43
CA ILE A 148 -13.53 -14.47 -13.49
C ILE A 148 -12.96 -13.29 -14.29
N GLY A 149 -13.65 -12.14 -14.30
CA GLY A 149 -13.37 -10.99 -15.16
C GLY A 149 -14.45 -10.78 -16.24
N GLY A 150 -14.66 -9.53 -16.66
CA GLY A 150 -15.60 -9.15 -17.73
C GLY A 150 -15.05 -9.31 -19.15
N SER A 151 -15.92 -9.23 -20.16
CA SER A 151 -15.51 -9.22 -21.57
C SER A 151 -14.65 -8.01 -21.89
N GLY A 152 -13.40 -8.25 -22.29
CA GLY A 152 -12.41 -7.19 -22.56
C GLY A 152 -11.46 -6.89 -21.40
N GLU A 153 -11.64 -7.56 -20.26
CA GLU A 153 -10.70 -7.55 -19.13
C GLU A 153 -9.78 -8.80 -19.21
N PRO A 154 -8.66 -8.85 -18.47
CA PRO A 154 -7.98 -10.11 -18.17
C PRO A 154 -8.96 -11.09 -17.52
N GLN A 155 -8.99 -12.34 -17.98
CA GLN A 155 -9.94 -13.34 -17.49
C GLN A 155 -9.26 -14.65 -17.10
N LEU A 156 -9.71 -15.26 -16.01
CA LEU A 156 -9.41 -16.64 -15.65
C LEU A 156 -10.58 -17.52 -16.08
N ALA A 157 -10.40 -18.31 -17.14
CA ALA A 157 -11.42 -19.23 -17.63
C ALA A 157 -11.39 -20.55 -16.86
N ILE A 158 -12.54 -20.93 -16.31
CA ILE A 158 -12.75 -22.13 -15.48
C ILE A 158 -13.80 -23.01 -16.17
N PRO A 159 -13.36 -23.99 -16.99
CA PRO A 159 -14.28 -24.87 -17.69
C PRO A 159 -14.97 -25.84 -16.72
N LYS A 160 -16.12 -26.36 -17.13
CA LYS A 160 -16.91 -27.35 -16.39
C LYS A 160 -17.27 -26.91 -14.97
N SER A 161 -17.63 -25.64 -14.81
CA SER A 161 -18.05 -25.07 -13.53
C SER A 161 -19.55 -25.23 -13.35
N TYR A 162 -19.97 -25.63 -12.15
CA TYR A 162 -21.39 -25.67 -11.81
C TYR A 162 -21.97 -24.27 -11.63
N LEU A 163 -23.18 -24.06 -12.13
CA LEU A 163 -23.95 -22.84 -11.96
C LEU A 163 -25.40 -23.18 -11.63
N GLY A 164 -25.98 -22.50 -10.64
CA GLY A 164 -27.41 -22.47 -10.42
C GLY A 164 -28.05 -21.49 -11.40
N VAL A 165 -28.75 -22.01 -12.41
CA VAL A 165 -29.54 -21.23 -13.35
C VAL A 165 -30.91 -21.01 -12.73
N ALA A 166 -31.14 -19.82 -12.19
CA ALA A 166 -32.34 -19.55 -11.40
C ALA A 166 -33.54 -19.17 -12.28
N ASP A 167 -34.67 -19.83 -12.03
CA ASP A 167 -36.00 -19.51 -12.56
C ASP A 167 -36.75 -18.54 -11.62
N THR A 168 -36.29 -18.40 -10.37
CA THR A 168 -36.80 -17.44 -9.40
C THR A 168 -35.68 -17.04 -8.47
N VAL A 169 -35.61 -15.77 -8.10
CA VAL A 169 -34.62 -15.22 -7.16
C VAL A 169 -35.31 -14.52 -5.98
N GLY A 170 -34.52 -14.15 -4.96
CA GLY A 170 -35.00 -13.38 -3.82
C GLY A 170 -35.43 -11.95 -4.19
N SER A 171 -36.33 -11.36 -3.38
CA SER A 171 -36.85 -10.01 -3.62
C SER A 171 -35.78 -8.92 -3.54
N ASP A 172 -34.65 -9.20 -2.88
CA ASP A 172 -33.48 -8.35 -2.83
C ASP A 172 -32.87 -8.10 -4.22
N PHE A 173 -33.00 -9.05 -5.16
CA PHE A 173 -32.50 -8.86 -6.53
C PHE A 173 -33.22 -7.73 -7.26
N LYS A 174 -34.51 -7.52 -7.01
CA LYS A 174 -35.34 -6.54 -7.75
C LYS A 174 -34.73 -5.14 -7.77
N TRP A 175 -34.23 -4.68 -6.62
CA TRP A 175 -33.76 -3.31 -6.41
C TRP A 175 -32.24 -3.18 -6.34
N SER A 176 -31.54 -4.32 -6.40
CA SER A 176 -30.11 -4.45 -6.24
C SER A 176 -29.39 -4.37 -7.59
N PRO A 177 -28.26 -3.66 -7.74
CA PRO A 177 -27.48 -3.65 -8.99
C PRO A 177 -26.84 -4.99 -9.34
N LYS A 178 -26.69 -5.92 -8.38
CA LYS A 178 -26.18 -7.27 -8.68
C LYS A 178 -27.12 -8.03 -9.61
N GLU A 179 -26.53 -8.87 -10.43
CA GLU A 179 -27.22 -9.79 -11.34
C GLU A 179 -27.04 -11.24 -10.90
N GLY A 180 -26.03 -11.53 -10.08
CA GLY A 180 -25.80 -12.85 -9.51
C GLY A 180 -24.98 -12.83 -8.23
N ILE A 181 -24.72 -14.01 -7.71
CA ILE A 181 -23.86 -14.23 -6.54
C ILE A 181 -22.82 -15.27 -6.92
N PHE A 182 -21.56 -14.97 -6.64
CA PHE A 182 -20.44 -15.86 -6.90
C PHE A 182 -19.82 -16.26 -5.56
N GLY A 183 -20.19 -17.46 -5.10
CA GLY A 183 -19.66 -18.02 -3.87
C GLY A 183 -18.18 -18.39 -3.96
N LEU A 184 -17.43 -18.01 -2.93
CA LEU A 184 -15.99 -18.22 -2.77
C LEU A 184 -15.64 -19.16 -1.61
N ALA A 185 -16.64 -19.61 -0.84
CA ALA A 185 -16.47 -20.56 0.26
C ALA A 185 -16.26 -22.01 -0.23
N PHE A 186 -16.25 -22.95 0.71
CA PHE A 186 -15.85 -24.34 0.46
C PHE A 186 -17.00 -25.24 -0.01
N THR A 187 -16.67 -26.33 -0.71
CA THR A 187 -17.61 -27.37 -1.17
C THR A 187 -18.53 -27.88 -0.06
N ALA A 188 -18.02 -28.00 1.18
CA ALA A 188 -18.79 -28.47 2.33
C ALA A 188 -19.95 -27.53 2.74
N LEU A 189 -19.96 -26.30 2.24
CA LEU A 189 -21.06 -25.34 2.40
C LEU A 189 -21.98 -25.31 1.17
N ALA A 190 -21.52 -25.78 0.02
CA ALA A 190 -22.28 -25.72 -1.22
C ALA A 190 -23.53 -26.61 -1.13
N VAL A 191 -24.66 -26.07 -1.60
CA VAL A 191 -25.87 -26.87 -1.82
C VAL A 191 -25.52 -28.04 -2.75
N ASP A 192 -26.03 -29.23 -2.42
CA ASP A 192 -25.76 -30.50 -3.12
C ASP A 192 -24.28 -30.93 -3.14
N ASN A 193 -23.44 -30.33 -2.28
CA ASN A 193 -22.00 -30.60 -2.19
C ASN A 193 -21.29 -30.43 -3.54
N ILE A 194 -21.77 -29.49 -4.38
CA ILE A 194 -21.19 -29.18 -5.68
C ILE A 194 -19.87 -28.44 -5.50
N THR A 195 -18.94 -28.63 -6.44
CA THR A 195 -17.65 -27.94 -6.39
C THR A 195 -17.80 -26.48 -6.82
N PRO A 196 -17.47 -25.50 -5.95
CA PRO A 196 -17.50 -24.08 -6.32
C PRO A 196 -16.53 -23.74 -7.47
N PRO A 197 -16.80 -22.70 -8.28
CA PRO A 197 -15.96 -22.39 -9.44
C PRO A 197 -14.48 -22.17 -9.08
N LEU A 198 -14.16 -21.44 -8.02
CA LEU A 198 -12.76 -21.21 -7.63
C LEU A 198 -12.06 -22.50 -7.18
N ILE A 199 -12.75 -23.37 -6.44
CA ILE A 199 -12.22 -24.68 -6.05
C ILE A 199 -12.00 -25.55 -7.29
N ASN A 200 -12.91 -25.50 -8.26
CA ASN A 200 -12.75 -26.18 -9.55
C ASN A 200 -11.49 -25.68 -10.30
N ALA A 201 -11.23 -24.37 -10.30
CA ALA A 201 -10.02 -23.80 -10.89
C ALA A 201 -8.74 -24.31 -10.21
N ILE A 202 -8.74 -24.39 -8.87
CA ILE A 202 -7.63 -24.93 -8.09
C ILE A 202 -7.42 -26.41 -8.41
N ASN A 203 -8.49 -27.22 -8.46
CA ASN A 203 -8.41 -28.65 -8.77
C ASN A 203 -7.88 -28.91 -10.19
N GLN A 204 -8.13 -28.00 -11.11
CA GLN A 204 -7.61 -28.03 -12.48
C GLN A 204 -6.19 -27.46 -12.61
N GLY A 205 -5.59 -26.93 -11.54
CA GLY A 205 -4.25 -26.35 -11.56
C GLY A 205 -4.15 -25.03 -12.34
N LEU A 206 -5.24 -24.26 -12.42
CA LEU A 206 -5.30 -23.03 -13.22
C LEU A 206 -4.66 -21.81 -12.52
N LEU A 207 -4.36 -21.92 -11.22
CA LEU A 207 -3.78 -20.86 -10.40
C LEU A 207 -2.37 -21.22 -9.95
N ASP A 208 -1.48 -20.23 -9.88
CA ASP A 208 -0.10 -20.40 -9.40
C ASP A 208 -0.05 -20.94 -7.98
N GLN A 209 -0.95 -20.44 -7.14
CA GLN A 209 -1.14 -20.89 -5.77
C GLN A 209 -2.63 -21.08 -5.48
N PRO A 210 -3.01 -22.03 -4.60
CA PRO A 210 -4.40 -22.28 -4.21
C PRO A 210 -4.89 -21.24 -3.19
N ILE A 211 -4.71 -19.96 -3.51
CA ILE A 211 -5.03 -18.82 -2.64
C ILE A 211 -5.71 -17.72 -3.46
N PHE A 212 -6.44 -16.85 -2.77
CA PHE A 212 -6.79 -15.53 -3.30
C PHE A 212 -6.70 -14.46 -2.20
N THR A 213 -6.32 -13.25 -2.59
CA THR A 213 -6.16 -12.10 -1.70
C THR A 213 -7.26 -11.09 -1.99
N THR A 214 -7.92 -10.58 -0.95
CA THR A 214 -8.97 -9.57 -1.10
C THR A 214 -8.47 -8.24 -0.54
N TRP A 215 -8.52 -7.20 -1.35
CA TRP A 215 -8.27 -5.83 -0.96
C TRP A 215 -9.50 -4.97 -1.25
N PHE A 216 -10.01 -4.28 -0.22
CA PHE A 216 -11.06 -3.28 -0.38
C PHE A 216 -10.46 -1.88 -0.33
N ASP A 217 -10.77 -1.07 -1.34
CA ASP A 217 -10.46 0.35 -1.36
C ASP A 217 -11.41 1.12 -0.41
N ARG A 218 -11.11 2.37 -0.11
CA ARG A 218 -12.01 3.21 0.69
C ARG A 218 -13.27 3.55 -0.09
N ARG A 219 -14.36 3.74 0.65
CA ARG A 219 -15.61 4.29 0.10
C ARG A 219 -15.31 5.66 -0.50
N GLY A 220 -15.54 5.84 -1.80
CA GLY A 220 -15.43 7.13 -2.47
C GLY A 220 -16.79 7.71 -2.84
N ALA A 221 -16.83 8.65 -3.78
CA ALA A 221 -18.10 9.22 -4.23
C ALA A 221 -18.93 8.17 -5.00
N PRO A 222 -20.24 8.02 -4.71
CA PRO A 222 -21.14 7.12 -5.44
C PRO A 222 -20.99 7.29 -6.95
N GLY A 223 -20.79 6.18 -7.67
CA GLY A 223 -20.67 6.24 -9.12
C GLY A 223 -19.24 6.25 -9.68
N THR A 224 -18.24 6.69 -8.90
CA THR A 224 -16.90 7.06 -9.43
C THR A 224 -15.72 6.41 -8.71
N ALA A 225 -15.94 5.78 -7.56
CA ALA A 225 -14.86 5.17 -6.77
C ALA A 225 -14.50 3.76 -7.23
N ALA A 226 -13.21 3.43 -7.25
CA ALA A 226 -12.74 2.05 -7.34
C ALA A 226 -13.16 1.28 -6.08
N GLY A 227 -13.50 -0.01 -6.21
CA GLY A 227 -13.89 -0.82 -5.05
C GLY A 227 -12.77 -1.64 -4.43
N GLY A 228 -11.65 -1.74 -5.11
CA GLY A 228 -10.54 -2.60 -4.69
C GLY A 228 -10.23 -3.64 -5.76
N ALA A 229 -9.61 -4.74 -5.33
CA ALA A 229 -9.21 -5.82 -6.22
C ALA A 229 -9.15 -7.17 -5.48
N PHE A 230 -9.53 -8.23 -6.18
CA PHE A 230 -9.27 -9.61 -5.75
C PHE A 230 -8.16 -10.21 -6.60
N THR A 231 -7.10 -10.67 -5.95
CA THR A 231 -5.94 -11.26 -6.61
C THR A 231 -5.97 -12.77 -6.44
N TYR A 232 -6.25 -13.50 -7.51
CA TYR A 232 -6.31 -14.97 -7.52
C TYR A 232 -4.96 -15.56 -7.93
N GLY A 233 -4.53 -16.61 -7.23
CA GLY A 233 -3.29 -17.32 -7.56
C GLY A 233 -2.02 -16.78 -6.90
N ALA A 234 -2.08 -15.62 -6.24
CA ALA A 234 -0.93 -15.03 -5.55
C ALA A 234 -1.34 -14.14 -4.37
N LEU A 235 -0.32 -13.75 -3.59
CA LEU A 235 -0.44 -12.62 -2.69
C LEU A 235 -0.53 -11.34 -3.50
N ASP A 236 -1.39 -10.42 -3.08
CA ASP A 236 -1.39 -9.08 -3.64
C ASP A 236 -0.24 -8.26 -3.02
N THR A 237 0.84 -8.10 -3.76
CA THR A 237 2.00 -7.28 -3.33
C THR A 237 1.89 -5.82 -3.75
N THR A 238 0.84 -5.46 -4.48
CA THR A 238 0.60 -4.09 -4.96
C THR A 238 -0.18 -3.30 -3.93
N HIS A 239 -1.23 -3.90 -3.37
CA HIS A 239 -2.18 -3.23 -2.48
C HIS A 239 -2.06 -3.67 -1.02
N CYS A 240 -1.25 -4.69 -0.70
CA CYS A 240 -1.14 -5.24 0.64
C CYS A 240 0.32 -5.28 1.10
N GLY A 241 0.54 -4.88 2.35
CA GLY A 241 1.84 -5.07 3.00
C GLY A 241 2.07 -6.55 3.31
N PRO A 242 3.26 -6.92 3.81
CA PRO A 242 3.47 -8.32 4.17
C PRO A 242 2.56 -8.82 5.30
N VAL A 243 2.29 -10.12 5.24
CA VAL A 243 1.32 -10.82 6.09
C VAL A 243 1.75 -10.77 7.56
N ILE A 244 0.85 -10.31 8.42
CA ILE A 244 1.03 -10.22 9.87
C ILE A 244 0.97 -11.63 10.50
N GLY A 245 -0.04 -12.41 10.12
CA GLY A 245 -0.24 -13.74 10.66
C GLY A 245 -1.33 -14.50 9.94
N TYR A 246 -1.32 -15.82 10.13
CA TYR A 246 -2.35 -16.74 9.65
C TYR A 246 -3.13 -17.32 10.83
N ALA A 247 -4.44 -17.45 10.66
CA ALA A 247 -5.34 -18.21 11.51
C ALA A 247 -5.76 -19.49 10.79
N MET A 248 -5.60 -20.64 11.45
CA MET A 248 -6.11 -21.90 10.91
C MET A 248 -7.63 -21.89 10.94
N LEU A 249 -8.24 -22.46 9.90
CA LEU A 249 -9.69 -22.59 9.88
C LEU A 249 -10.14 -23.60 10.93
N THR A 250 -11.14 -23.24 11.74
CA THR A 250 -11.78 -24.17 12.69
C THR A 250 -12.70 -25.15 11.99
N THR A 251 -13.28 -24.75 10.86
CA THR A 251 -14.02 -25.63 9.95
C THR A 251 -13.94 -25.09 8.53
N ALA A 252 -13.51 -25.91 7.56
CA ALA A 252 -13.47 -25.57 6.14
C ALA A 252 -14.87 -25.64 5.47
N ARG A 253 -15.86 -25.01 6.09
CA ARG A 253 -17.18 -24.72 5.51
C ARG A 253 -17.23 -23.24 5.10
N HIS A 254 -16.79 -22.37 6.01
CA HIS A 254 -16.54 -20.95 5.77
C HIS A 254 -15.05 -20.66 6.01
N PHE A 255 -14.65 -19.42 5.76
CA PHE A 255 -13.39 -18.89 6.26
C PHE A 255 -13.48 -18.55 7.76
N GLN A 256 -13.81 -19.57 8.55
CA GLN A 256 -14.07 -19.49 9.99
C GLN A 256 -12.83 -19.76 10.82
N PHE A 257 -12.57 -18.91 11.81
CA PHE A 257 -11.45 -19.04 12.76
C PHE A 257 -11.82 -18.43 14.12
N GLN A 258 -10.94 -18.57 15.11
CA GLN A 258 -11.17 -18.00 16.45
C GLN A 258 -10.58 -16.60 16.59
N ALA A 259 -11.37 -15.70 17.17
CA ALA A 259 -10.91 -14.39 17.61
C ALA A 259 -11.43 -14.08 19.02
N SER A 260 -10.72 -13.20 19.72
CA SER A 260 -11.03 -12.81 21.10
C SER A 260 -10.66 -11.35 21.33
N GLY A 261 -10.89 -10.82 22.54
CA GLY A 261 -10.32 -9.51 22.91
C GLY A 261 -11.00 -8.30 22.26
N PHE A 262 -12.26 -8.42 21.81
CA PHE A 262 -13.01 -7.29 21.24
C PHE A 262 -13.11 -6.16 22.25
N SER A 263 -12.60 -4.97 21.89
CA SER A 263 -12.52 -3.84 22.82
C SER A 263 -12.54 -2.48 22.11
N LEU A 264 -13.06 -1.46 22.79
CA LEU A 264 -13.06 -0.06 22.35
C LEU A 264 -13.17 0.84 23.59
N GLY A 265 -12.33 1.88 23.67
CA GLY A 265 -12.35 2.81 24.79
C GLY A 265 -12.19 2.11 26.15
N SER A 266 -13.18 2.26 27.03
CA SER A 266 -13.22 1.60 28.34
C SER A 266 -13.83 0.19 28.32
N TYR A 267 -14.44 -0.23 27.20
CA TYR A 267 -15.02 -1.56 27.06
C TYR A 267 -13.99 -2.57 26.55
N ALA A 268 -13.95 -3.74 27.17
CA ALA A 268 -13.16 -4.88 26.70
C ALA A 268 -13.83 -6.20 27.06
N SER A 269 -13.91 -7.09 26.09
CA SER A 269 -14.38 -8.47 26.23
C SER A 269 -13.20 -9.43 26.10
N THR A 270 -13.15 -10.46 26.94
CA THR A 270 -12.16 -11.54 26.85
C THR A 270 -12.74 -12.80 26.22
N THR A 271 -14.02 -12.78 25.87
CA THR A 271 -14.73 -13.91 25.27
C THR A 271 -14.08 -14.26 23.93
N THR A 272 -13.89 -15.57 23.71
CA THR A 272 -13.44 -16.09 22.42
C THR A 272 -14.65 -16.52 21.61
N TYR A 273 -14.69 -16.11 20.36
CA TYR A 273 -15.77 -16.40 19.43
C TYR A 273 -15.23 -17.12 18.20
N GLU A 274 -16.09 -17.94 17.60
CA GLU A 274 -15.95 -18.34 16.20
C GLU A 274 -16.34 -17.15 15.32
N VAL A 275 -15.50 -16.84 14.35
CA VAL A 275 -15.56 -15.63 13.53
C VAL A 275 -15.35 -15.98 12.07
N ILE A 276 -16.08 -15.35 11.16
CA ILE A 276 -15.82 -15.43 9.72
C ILE A 276 -15.42 -14.06 9.16
N THR A 277 -14.62 -14.06 8.11
CA THR A 277 -14.50 -12.90 7.22
C THR A 277 -15.48 -13.04 6.07
N ASP A 278 -16.22 -11.98 5.78
CA ASP A 278 -17.23 -12.00 4.73
C ASP A 278 -17.14 -10.76 3.83
N THR A 279 -16.78 -10.99 2.57
CA THR A 279 -16.68 -9.97 1.53
C THR A 279 -18.03 -9.38 1.12
N ALA A 280 -19.14 -10.10 1.33
CA ALA A 280 -20.48 -9.63 1.00
C ALA A 280 -21.12 -8.78 2.12
N THR A 281 -20.49 -8.67 3.29
CA THR A 281 -21.00 -7.92 4.43
C THR A 281 -20.20 -6.63 4.64
N SER A 282 -20.84 -5.45 4.53
CA SER A 282 -20.13 -4.16 4.67
C SER A 282 -20.07 -3.59 6.09
N PHE A 283 -20.58 -4.34 7.07
CA PHE A 283 -20.59 -3.99 8.50
C PHE A 283 -19.84 -5.04 9.30
N LEU A 284 -19.47 -4.73 10.54
CA LEU A 284 -19.19 -5.76 11.53
C LEU A 284 -20.53 -6.32 12.02
N CYS A 285 -20.67 -7.64 12.07
CA CYS A 285 -21.82 -8.27 12.70
C CYS A 285 -21.34 -9.03 13.93
N GLY A 286 -22.02 -8.89 15.06
CA GLY A 286 -21.63 -9.57 16.29
C GLY A 286 -22.80 -9.78 17.26
N PRO A 287 -22.54 -10.44 18.40
CA PRO A 287 -23.54 -10.61 19.44
C PRO A 287 -24.04 -9.24 19.92
N GLN A 288 -25.35 -9.11 20.12
CA GLN A 288 -25.97 -7.83 20.49
C GLN A 288 -25.28 -7.17 21.70
N VAL A 289 -24.99 -7.94 22.75
CA VAL A 289 -24.31 -7.43 23.95
C VAL A 289 -22.93 -6.83 23.64
N GLU A 290 -22.17 -7.44 22.74
CA GLU A 290 -20.84 -6.93 22.37
C GLU A 290 -20.96 -5.66 21.53
N ILE A 291 -21.86 -5.65 20.55
CA ILE A 291 -22.10 -4.50 19.67
C ILE A 291 -22.61 -3.29 20.46
N ASP A 292 -23.57 -3.49 21.36
CA ASP A 292 -24.14 -2.43 22.19
C ASP A 292 -23.08 -1.80 23.09
N ASN A 293 -22.20 -2.62 23.67
CA ASN A 293 -21.11 -2.13 24.50
C ASN A 293 -20.03 -1.39 23.71
N LEU A 294 -19.66 -1.88 22.52
CA LEU A 294 -18.76 -1.17 21.61
C LEU A 294 -19.37 0.17 21.16
N ALA A 295 -20.64 0.17 20.74
CA ALA A 295 -21.35 1.38 20.32
C ALA A 295 -21.40 2.42 21.45
N LYS A 296 -21.74 1.98 22.68
CA LYS A 296 -21.73 2.84 23.87
C LYS A 296 -20.34 3.41 24.15
N ALA A 297 -19.29 2.61 24.05
CA ALA A 297 -17.91 3.07 24.24
C ALA A 297 -17.46 4.05 23.14
N ALA A 298 -18.00 3.93 21.93
CA ALA A 298 -17.76 4.85 20.82
C ALA A 298 -18.51 6.19 20.95
N GLY A 299 -19.43 6.30 21.91
CA GLY A 299 -20.36 7.44 22.01
C GLY A 299 -21.47 7.41 20.94
N ALA A 300 -21.76 6.24 20.36
CA ALA A 300 -22.83 6.08 19.39
C ALA A 300 -24.20 5.93 20.10
N THR A 301 -25.26 6.33 19.42
CA THR A 301 -26.64 6.32 19.93
C THR A 301 -27.50 5.41 19.06
N TRP A 302 -28.28 4.55 19.71
CA TRP A 302 -29.20 3.64 19.02
C TRP A 302 -30.33 4.40 18.32
N ASP A 303 -30.55 4.10 17.04
CA ASP A 303 -31.71 4.50 16.26
C ASP A 303 -32.70 3.32 16.18
N PRO A 304 -33.80 3.37 16.96
CA PRO A 304 -34.77 2.28 16.97
C PRO A 304 -35.56 2.15 15.67
N ALA A 305 -35.70 3.22 14.88
CA ALA A 305 -36.46 3.18 13.63
C ALA A 305 -35.69 2.41 12.56
N ASN A 306 -34.38 2.69 12.46
CA ASN A 306 -33.51 2.06 11.47
C ASN A 306 -32.74 0.85 12.00
N GLN A 307 -32.88 0.49 13.29
CA GLN A 307 -32.13 -0.60 13.93
C GLN A 307 -30.61 -0.52 13.70
N VAL A 308 -30.05 0.70 13.77
CA VAL A 308 -28.62 0.98 13.60
C VAL A 308 -28.11 1.93 14.68
N TYR A 309 -26.81 2.12 14.77
CA TYR A 309 -26.18 3.08 15.66
C TYR A 309 -25.73 4.33 14.90
N ASN A 310 -26.24 5.49 15.29
CA ASN A 310 -25.77 6.79 14.81
C ASN A 310 -24.54 7.22 15.62
N ILE A 311 -23.54 7.81 14.97
CA ILE A 311 -22.33 8.32 15.63
C ILE A 311 -21.97 9.69 15.05
N PRO A 312 -21.45 10.65 15.85
CA PRO A 312 -20.96 11.91 15.30
C PRO A 312 -19.82 11.67 14.29
N CYS A 313 -19.91 12.27 13.10
CA CYS A 313 -18.92 12.07 12.04
C CYS A 313 -17.48 12.44 12.44
N GLY A 314 -17.32 13.43 13.33
CA GLY A 314 -16.03 13.86 13.87
C GLY A 314 -15.60 13.14 15.16
N SER A 315 -16.25 12.03 15.53
CA SER A 315 -15.95 11.30 16.77
C SER A 315 -14.53 10.73 16.79
N ASP A 316 -13.80 10.94 17.89
CA ASP A 316 -12.50 10.30 18.18
C ASP A 316 -12.69 9.06 19.06
N ALA A 317 -13.55 8.14 18.63
CA ALA A 317 -13.90 6.94 19.39
C ALA A 317 -12.70 5.99 19.67
N GLY A 318 -11.52 6.25 19.09
CA GLY A 318 -10.34 5.38 19.18
C GLY A 318 -10.49 4.11 18.34
N PRO A 319 -9.51 3.20 18.26
CA PRO A 319 -9.64 1.99 17.44
C PRO A 319 -10.41 0.87 18.15
N ILE A 320 -11.24 0.13 17.41
CA ILE A 320 -11.74 -1.18 17.84
C ILE A 320 -10.57 -2.16 17.77
N LYS A 321 -10.32 -2.93 18.83
CA LYS A 321 -9.25 -3.92 18.87
C LYS A 321 -9.82 -5.31 19.00
N LEU A 322 -9.13 -6.28 18.41
CA LEU A 322 -9.42 -7.71 18.52
C LEU A 322 -8.11 -8.49 18.43
N LYS A 323 -8.12 -9.74 18.86
CA LYS A 323 -6.98 -10.66 18.83
C LYS A 323 -7.33 -11.88 17.99
N ILE A 324 -6.49 -12.18 17.01
CA ILE A 324 -6.59 -13.38 16.18
C ILE A 324 -5.27 -14.13 16.28
N GLY A 325 -5.32 -15.37 16.79
CA GLY A 325 -4.11 -16.10 17.15
C GLY A 325 -3.25 -15.33 18.17
N ASN A 326 -1.99 -15.09 17.84
CA ASN A 326 -1.05 -14.35 18.70
C ASN A 326 -0.99 -12.84 18.42
N TYR A 327 -1.74 -12.35 17.44
CA TYR A 327 -1.61 -10.98 16.95
C TYR A 327 -2.82 -10.13 17.35
N ASN A 328 -2.55 -8.89 17.71
CA ASN A 328 -3.57 -7.88 17.97
C ASN A 328 -3.83 -7.10 16.69
N TYR A 329 -5.09 -7.05 16.29
CA TYR A 329 -5.58 -6.29 15.15
C TYR A 329 -6.35 -5.07 15.65
N VAL A 330 -6.22 -3.98 14.91
CA VAL A 330 -6.89 -2.71 15.18
C VAL A 330 -7.70 -2.27 13.96
N ILE A 331 -8.96 -1.91 14.16
CA ILE A 331 -9.84 -1.29 13.17
C ILE A 331 -9.95 0.18 13.55
N ARG A 332 -9.39 1.06 12.73
CA ARG A 332 -9.39 2.52 12.97
C ARG A 332 -10.79 3.12 12.74
N ALA A 333 -11.04 4.26 13.38
CA ALA A 333 -12.33 4.95 13.35
C ALA A 333 -12.85 5.26 11.95
N ASN A 334 -11.98 5.74 11.06
CA ASN A 334 -12.26 5.93 9.62
C ASN A 334 -12.90 4.71 8.91
N ASN A 335 -12.65 3.49 9.38
CA ASN A 335 -13.17 2.28 8.73
C ASN A 335 -14.55 1.88 9.24
N TYR A 336 -14.92 2.28 10.45
CA TYR A 336 -16.21 1.94 11.06
C TYR A 336 -17.12 3.15 11.34
N ILE A 337 -16.67 4.39 11.09
CA ILE A 337 -17.53 5.58 11.05
C ILE A 337 -17.88 5.83 9.59
N LEU A 338 -19.11 5.47 9.21
CA LEU A 338 -19.56 5.57 7.83
C LEU A 338 -20.39 6.82 7.64
N GLN A 339 -19.85 7.77 6.87
CA GLN A 339 -20.64 8.91 6.42
C GLN A 339 -21.70 8.47 5.42
N ILE A 340 -22.95 8.82 5.73
CA ILE A 340 -24.12 8.51 4.89
C ILE A 340 -24.79 9.76 4.32
N ASP A 341 -24.51 10.93 4.90
CA ASP A 341 -24.92 12.25 4.40
C ASP A 341 -23.93 13.33 4.90
N THR A 342 -24.11 14.58 4.50
CA THR A 342 -23.29 15.76 4.85
C THR A 342 -22.95 15.86 6.34
N ASN A 343 -23.86 15.52 7.25
CA ASN A 343 -23.64 15.57 8.71
C ASN A 343 -24.08 14.31 9.46
N SER A 344 -24.37 13.21 8.76
CA SER A 344 -24.89 11.98 9.36
C SER A 344 -23.92 10.82 9.15
N CYS A 345 -23.54 10.16 10.25
CA CYS A 345 -22.67 9.00 10.22
C CYS A 345 -23.25 7.83 11.02
N LEU A 346 -23.01 6.62 10.52
CA LEU A 346 -23.35 5.36 11.17
C LEU A 346 -22.12 4.72 11.78
N PHE A 347 -22.30 4.10 12.94
CA PHE A 347 -21.35 3.16 13.49
C PHE A 347 -21.52 1.82 12.76
N ALA A 348 -20.50 1.37 12.05
CA ALA A 348 -20.52 0.25 11.13
C ALA A 348 -20.49 -1.12 11.81
N ALA A 349 -21.29 -1.28 12.86
CA ALA A 349 -21.45 -2.53 13.57
C ALA A 349 -22.93 -2.75 13.89
N ILE A 350 -23.44 -3.94 13.57
CA ILE A 350 -24.83 -4.32 13.78
C ILE A 350 -24.90 -5.62 14.57
N SER A 351 -25.96 -5.76 15.36
CA SER A 351 -26.23 -7.00 16.09
C SER A 351 -26.81 -8.05 15.15
N GLN A 352 -26.25 -9.25 15.17
CA GLN A 352 -26.81 -10.43 14.50
C GLN A 352 -26.85 -11.58 15.50
N SER A 353 -28.02 -12.19 15.69
CA SER A 353 -28.19 -13.36 16.56
C SER A 353 -28.31 -14.61 15.70
N TYR A 354 -27.33 -15.51 15.81
CA TYR A 354 -27.41 -16.83 15.20
C TYR A 354 -28.08 -17.78 16.20
N ALA A 355 -29.19 -18.41 15.82
CA ALA A 355 -29.88 -19.37 16.65
C ALA A 355 -29.09 -20.70 16.72
N GLY A 356 -28.00 -20.75 17.51
CA GLY A 356 -27.27 -21.99 17.83
C GLY A 356 -25.78 -22.00 17.46
N PHE A 357 -25.28 -23.18 17.06
CA PHE A 357 -23.87 -23.46 16.74
C PHE A 357 -23.46 -22.82 15.40
N GLY A 358 -22.80 -21.67 15.43
CA GLY A 358 -22.28 -20.97 14.24
C GLY A 358 -21.35 -19.81 14.62
N PRO A 359 -20.67 -19.18 13.65
CA PRO A 359 -19.80 -18.04 13.91
C PRO A 359 -20.61 -16.90 14.52
N SER A 360 -20.16 -16.40 15.67
CA SER A 360 -20.84 -15.34 16.39
C SER A 360 -20.49 -13.95 15.85
N TRP A 361 -19.41 -13.85 15.05
CA TRP A 361 -18.96 -12.61 14.43
C TRP A 361 -18.74 -12.73 12.92
N ILE A 362 -19.06 -11.66 12.21
CA ILE A 362 -18.63 -11.40 10.84
C ILE A 362 -17.71 -10.18 10.83
N LEU A 363 -16.48 -10.36 10.39
CA LEU A 363 -15.52 -9.29 10.10
C LEU A 363 -15.68 -8.86 8.64
N GLY A 364 -16.63 -7.96 8.42
CA GLY A 364 -16.94 -7.40 7.10
C GLY A 364 -16.13 -6.14 6.76
N GLY A 365 -16.76 -5.26 5.97
CA GLY A 365 -16.17 -4.05 5.38
C GLY A 365 -15.18 -3.27 6.26
N PRO A 366 -15.48 -2.91 7.52
CA PRO A 366 -14.55 -2.16 8.36
C PRO A 366 -13.21 -2.87 8.59
N PHE A 367 -13.24 -4.19 8.81
CA PHE A 367 -12.03 -4.97 8.99
C PHE A 367 -11.29 -5.15 7.66
N MET A 368 -12.02 -5.44 6.58
CA MET A 368 -11.46 -5.72 5.25
C MET A 368 -10.91 -4.49 4.51
N ARG A 369 -11.38 -3.28 4.85
CA ARG A 369 -10.73 -2.03 4.39
C ARG A 369 -9.41 -1.75 5.11
N GLN A 370 -9.28 -2.19 6.35
CA GLN A 370 -8.07 -2.00 7.14
C GLN A 370 -7.01 -3.09 6.86
N TYR A 371 -7.45 -4.32 6.59
CA TYR A 371 -6.58 -5.46 6.33
C TYR A 371 -7.00 -6.17 5.04
N CYS A 372 -6.00 -6.47 4.20
CA CYS A 372 -6.18 -7.47 3.16
C CYS A 372 -6.32 -8.85 3.79
N ASN A 373 -7.26 -9.64 3.27
CA ASN A 373 -7.45 -11.02 3.71
C ASN A 373 -6.88 -11.97 2.66
N ILE A 374 -5.99 -12.85 3.09
CA ILE A 374 -5.37 -13.90 2.27
C ILE A 374 -6.11 -15.19 2.55
N HIS A 375 -6.96 -15.63 1.64
CA HIS A 375 -7.74 -16.84 1.75
C HIS A 375 -6.91 -18.01 1.18
N ASP A 376 -6.19 -18.72 2.05
CA ASP A 376 -5.32 -19.84 1.67
C ASP A 376 -6.12 -21.15 1.76
N ILE A 377 -6.78 -21.48 0.66
CA ILE A 377 -7.63 -22.67 0.51
C ILE A 377 -6.78 -23.93 0.62
N GLY A 378 -5.60 -23.93 -0.02
CA GLY A 378 -4.70 -25.09 -0.03
C GLY A 378 -4.23 -25.51 1.36
N LYS A 379 -4.00 -24.56 2.27
CA LYS A 379 -3.59 -24.84 3.66
C LYS A 379 -4.71 -24.65 4.69
N GLN A 380 -5.94 -24.39 4.25
CA GLN A 380 -7.11 -24.17 5.10
C GLN A 380 -6.84 -23.17 6.23
N ARG A 381 -6.44 -21.95 5.84
CA ARG A 381 -6.13 -20.86 6.77
C ARG A 381 -6.44 -19.50 6.14
N VAL A 382 -6.62 -18.48 6.96
CA VAL A 382 -6.77 -17.08 6.53
C VAL A 382 -5.61 -16.26 7.07
N GLY A 383 -4.97 -15.49 6.20
CA GLY A 383 -3.92 -14.54 6.55
C GLY A 383 -4.43 -13.12 6.54
N PHE A 384 -3.78 -12.25 7.30
CA PHE A 384 -4.11 -10.83 7.35
C PHE A 384 -2.87 -9.98 7.09
N ALA A 385 -2.98 -9.02 6.20
CA ALA A 385 -1.95 -8.04 5.86
C ALA A 385 -2.52 -6.63 5.99
N LEU A 386 -1.71 -5.63 6.32
CA LEU A 386 -2.20 -4.24 6.29
C LEU A 386 -2.52 -3.84 4.85
N SER A 387 -3.70 -3.26 4.64
CA SER A 387 -4.06 -2.60 3.39
C SER A 387 -3.13 -1.40 3.16
N LEU A 388 -2.53 -1.31 1.98
CA LEU A 388 -1.71 -0.18 1.50
C LEU A 388 -2.58 0.84 0.76
N THR A 389 -3.88 0.86 1.04
CA THR A 389 -4.85 1.81 0.46
C THR A 389 -4.22 3.19 0.37
N ARG A 390 -4.22 3.81 -0.82
CA ARG A 390 -3.73 5.18 -1.08
C ARG A 390 -4.03 6.06 0.14
N LEU A 391 -3.00 6.31 0.94
CA LEU A 391 -3.19 6.84 2.29
C LEU A 391 -3.58 8.32 2.21
N GLU A 392 -4.86 8.59 2.42
CA GLU A 392 -5.32 9.87 2.98
C GLU A 392 -5.69 9.76 4.48
N ASP A 393 -5.48 8.64 5.18
CA ASP A 393 -5.81 8.59 6.62
C ASP A 393 -4.60 8.62 7.55
N ASN A 394 -4.40 9.81 8.12
CA ASN A 394 -4.45 10.03 9.56
C ASN A 394 -3.53 9.19 10.46
N LEU A 395 -2.39 8.71 9.94
CA LEU A 395 -1.24 8.36 10.76
C LEU A 395 -0.46 9.64 11.04
N CYS A 396 -0.68 10.27 12.20
CA CYS A 396 0.08 11.44 12.65
C CYS A 396 0.22 12.58 11.62
N ARG A 397 -0.80 12.85 10.80
CA ARG A 397 -0.87 14.14 10.13
C ARG A 397 -1.03 15.20 11.19
N HIS A 398 -0.08 16.13 11.26
CA HIS A 398 -0.24 17.37 11.99
C HIS A 398 -1.39 18.14 11.34
N LYS A 399 -2.63 17.93 11.83
CA LYS A 399 -3.80 18.74 11.47
C LYS A 399 -3.53 20.24 11.65
N ASP A 400 -2.49 20.58 12.40
CA ASP A 400 -2.11 21.91 12.85
C ASP A 400 -0.73 22.41 12.34
N GLY A 401 -0.11 21.84 11.30
CA GLY A 401 1.08 22.45 10.65
C GLY A 401 2.36 21.60 10.56
N TYR A 402 3.54 22.24 10.60
CA TYR A 402 4.86 21.62 10.37
C TYR A 402 5.78 21.74 11.59
N MET A 403 6.63 20.74 11.80
CA MET A 403 7.65 20.75 12.85
C MET A 403 9.04 20.88 12.26
N PHE A 404 9.82 21.81 12.79
CA PHE A 404 11.24 21.94 12.48
C PHE A 404 12.04 21.51 13.69
N TYR A 405 12.98 20.61 13.47
CA TYR A 405 13.97 20.22 14.46
C TYR A 405 15.34 20.54 13.90
N LYS A 406 16.23 21.10 14.72
CA LYS A 406 17.63 21.18 14.34
C LYS A 406 18.24 19.80 14.51
N THR A 407 19.11 19.41 13.58
CA THR A 407 19.88 18.16 13.65
C THR A 407 20.67 18.05 14.96
N VAL A 408 21.21 19.17 15.46
CA VAL A 408 21.88 19.23 16.77
C VAL A 408 20.96 18.96 17.94
N ASP A 409 19.70 19.40 17.92
CA ASP A 409 18.75 19.15 19.01
C ASP A 409 18.40 17.66 19.11
N ILE A 410 18.37 16.96 17.97
CA ILE A 410 18.20 15.51 17.89
C ILE A 410 19.39 14.81 18.55
N LEU A 411 20.61 15.33 18.40
CA LEU A 411 21.83 14.74 18.95
C LEU A 411 22.09 15.13 20.42
N ASP A 412 21.69 16.31 20.86
CA ASP A 412 21.97 16.81 22.21
C ASP A 412 20.83 16.50 23.18
N ASN A 413 19.58 16.67 22.77
CA ASN A 413 18.45 16.56 23.69
C ASN A 413 17.97 15.12 23.81
N ALA A 414 17.52 14.73 25.00
CA ALA A 414 16.87 13.44 25.24
C ALA A 414 15.41 13.43 24.75
N THR A 415 14.80 14.62 24.64
CA THR A 415 13.46 14.82 24.12
C THR A 415 13.46 16.02 23.18
N LEU A 416 12.79 15.90 22.04
CA LEU A 416 12.58 17.04 21.16
C LEU A 416 11.46 17.94 21.71
N THR A 417 11.75 19.22 21.86
CA THR A 417 10.75 20.25 22.14
C THR A 417 10.12 20.73 20.85
N TYR A 418 8.79 20.83 20.86
CA TYR A 418 8.02 21.29 19.72
C TYR A 418 8.15 22.82 19.56
N GLU A 419 8.79 23.24 18.47
CA GLU A 419 8.71 24.60 17.92
C GLU A 419 7.99 24.56 16.56
N GLY A 420 6.81 23.94 16.51
CA GLY A 420 6.04 23.87 15.26
C GLY A 420 5.21 25.12 15.02
N GLU A 421 5.12 25.51 13.75
CA GLU A 421 4.30 26.65 13.28
C GLU A 421 3.01 26.12 12.63
N ASN A 422 1.89 26.72 13.03
CA ASN A 422 0.57 26.34 12.52
C ASN A 422 0.18 27.21 11.31
N LEU A 423 0.34 26.64 10.12
CA LEU A 423 0.01 27.31 8.85
C LEU A 423 -1.49 27.30 8.52
N THR A 424 -2.35 26.73 9.39
CA THR A 424 -3.80 26.66 9.16
C THR A 424 -4.45 28.03 8.97
N HIS A 425 -3.93 29.06 9.67
CA HIS A 425 -4.41 30.44 9.54
C HIS A 425 -4.22 31.02 8.13
N LEU A 426 -3.35 30.42 7.30
CA LEU A 426 -3.07 30.81 5.93
C LEU A 426 -3.77 29.92 4.90
N GLY A 427 -4.59 28.95 5.36
CA GLY A 427 -5.24 27.97 4.49
C GLY A 427 -4.30 26.91 3.90
N LEU A 428 -3.04 26.86 4.35
CA LEU A 428 -2.02 25.91 3.94
C LEU A 428 -2.10 24.63 4.80
N ASN A 429 -3.24 23.94 4.70
CA ASN A 429 -3.46 22.66 5.36
C ASN A 429 -2.91 21.52 4.50
N ASN A 430 -2.48 20.42 5.13
CA ASN A 430 -2.04 19.21 4.45
C ASN A 430 -0.97 19.50 3.38
N CYS A 431 0.14 20.18 3.72
CA CYS A 431 1.12 20.50 2.68
C CYS A 431 1.78 19.24 2.07
N LEU A 432 1.92 19.27 0.76
CA LEU A 432 2.51 18.22 -0.04
C LEU A 432 4.02 18.40 -0.13
N LEU A 433 4.54 19.63 -0.18
CA LEU A 433 5.97 19.95 -0.27
C LEU A 433 6.32 21.13 0.64
N VAL A 434 7.41 20.99 1.41
CA VAL A 434 8.01 22.07 2.17
C VAL A 434 9.52 22.09 1.94
N GLU A 435 10.01 23.19 1.38
CA GLU A 435 11.43 23.44 1.13
C GLU A 435 11.82 24.73 1.84
N ARG A 436 12.93 24.74 2.58
CA ARG A 436 13.37 25.92 3.34
C ARG A 436 14.69 26.42 2.82
N LEU A 437 14.91 27.73 2.75
CA LEU A 437 16.24 28.22 2.40
C LEU A 437 17.16 28.12 3.63
N PHE A 438 17.94 27.05 3.74
CA PHE A 438 18.86 26.79 4.86
C PHE A 438 18.16 26.94 6.24
N SER A 439 18.81 27.59 7.21
CA SER A 439 18.24 28.01 8.49
C SER A 439 17.51 29.36 8.43
N SER A 440 17.20 29.90 7.24
CA SER A 440 16.58 31.24 7.10
C SER A 440 15.08 31.23 7.36
N ALA A 441 14.47 32.43 7.33
CA ALA A 441 13.04 32.62 7.48
C ALA A 441 12.20 32.25 6.24
N LEU A 442 12.85 32.08 5.09
CA LEU A 442 12.18 31.87 3.82
C LEU A 442 11.88 30.38 3.60
N MET A 443 10.62 30.08 3.29
CA MET A 443 10.14 28.74 2.98
C MET A 443 9.27 28.77 1.74
N VAL A 444 9.26 27.65 1.04
CA VAL A 444 8.35 27.37 -0.05
C VAL A 444 7.45 26.21 0.35
N VAL A 445 6.16 26.40 0.17
CA VAL A 445 5.12 25.47 0.59
C VAL A 445 4.17 25.21 -0.57
N ILE A 446 3.84 23.95 -0.82
CA ILE A 446 2.80 23.52 -1.77
C ILE A 446 1.79 22.70 -1.01
N SER A 447 0.50 22.99 -1.15
CA SER A 447 -0.56 22.29 -0.42
C SER A 447 -1.13 21.11 -1.20
N GLN A 448 -1.62 20.07 -0.51
CA GLN A 448 -2.37 18.98 -1.16
C GLN A 448 -3.67 19.51 -1.81
N LYS A 449 -4.26 20.56 -1.23
CA LYS A 449 -5.48 21.21 -1.76
C LYS A 449 -5.23 21.91 -3.10
N ASP A 450 -4.06 22.51 -3.28
CA ASP A 450 -3.66 23.16 -4.54
C ASP A 450 -2.21 22.78 -4.90
N PRO A 451 -1.99 21.58 -5.46
CA PRO A 451 -0.65 21.06 -5.75
C PRO A 451 0.03 21.78 -6.92
N ARG A 452 -0.66 22.75 -7.55
CA ARG A 452 -0.17 23.57 -8.66
C ARG A 452 0.19 24.98 -8.23
N VAL A 453 0.08 25.30 -6.93
CA VAL A 453 0.44 26.60 -6.40
C VAL A 453 1.60 26.45 -5.43
N LEU A 454 2.64 27.23 -5.73
CA LEU A 454 3.81 27.41 -4.89
C LEU A 454 3.61 28.68 -4.08
N HIS A 455 3.58 28.53 -2.76
CA HIS A 455 3.49 29.62 -1.81
C HIS A 455 4.90 29.93 -1.27
N VAL A 456 5.40 31.14 -1.53
CA VAL A 456 6.62 31.64 -0.92
C VAL A 456 6.25 32.32 0.40
N TYR A 457 6.71 31.77 1.50
CA TYR A 457 6.28 32.11 2.85
C TYR A 457 7.45 32.54 3.72
N HIS A 458 7.28 33.60 4.50
CA HIS A 458 8.25 34.04 5.50
C HIS A 458 7.78 33.62 6.89
N PHE A 459 8.46 32.63 7.48
CA PHE A 459 7.98 31.97 8.69
C PHE A 459 7.98 32.88 9.92
N THR A 460 8.98 33.74 10.08
CA THR A 460 9.11 34.59 11.26
C THR A 460 8.06 35.71 11.31
N SER A 461 7.72 36.28 10.16
CA SER A 461 6.71 37.36 10.04
C SER A 461 5.30 36.82 9.74
N ARG A 462 5.19 35.50 9.54
CA ARG A 462 3.93 34.78 9.33
C ARG A 462 3.09 35.31 8.18
N ASN A 463 3.72 35.64 7.07
CA ASN A 463 3.02 36.11 5.87
C ASN A 463 3.51 35.40 4.61
N ILE A 464 2.59 35.25 3.66
CA ILE A 464 2.92 34.88 2.29
C ILE A 464 3.56 36.09 1.62
N ILE A 465 4.73 35.90 1.02
CA ILE A 465 5.44 36.90 0.22
C ILE A 465 4.80 36.97 -1.16
N CYS A 466 4.63 35.82 -1.81
CA CYS A 466 4.00 35.72 -3.12
C CYS A 466 3.59 34.27 -3.44
N ASP A 467 2.70 34.12 -4.43
CA ASP A 467 2.23 32.84 -4.94
C ASP A 467 2.54 32.72 -6.44
N HIS A 468 2.96 31.53 -6.87
CA HIS A 468 3.15 31.19 -8.27
C HIS A 468 2.30 29.99 -8.64
N ARG A 469 1.46 30.14 -9.67
CA ARG A 469 0.58 29.08 -10.18
C ARG A 469 1.15 28.47 -11.45
N PHE A 470 1.09 27.15 -11.53
CA PHE A 470 1.55 26.34 -12.65
C PHE A 470 0.38 25.64 -13.35
N ASN A 471 0.61 25.19 -14.58
CA ASN A 471 -0.37 24.45 -15.38
C ASN A 471 -0.48 22.96 -14.95
N LYS A 472 0.58 22.40 -14.34
CA LYS A 472 0.63 21.05 -13.78
C LYS A 472 1.07 21.07 -12.33
N SER A 473 0.95 19.93 -11.66
CA SER A 473 1.38 19.76 -10.27
C SER A 473 2.88 19.91 -10.16
N VAL A 474 3.33 20.58 -9.10
CA VAL A 474 4.75 20.72 -8.78
C VAL A 474 5.23 19.43 -8.13
N LEU A 475 6.31 18.85 -8.66
CA LEU A 475 6.87 17.58 -8.18
C LEU A 475 8.05 17.80 -7.23
N THR A 476 8.87 18.83 -7.47
CA THR A 476 10.03 19.16 -6.62
C THR A 476 10.34 20.64 -6.69
N VAL A 477 10.78 21.20 -5.57
CA VAL A 477 11.32 22.56 -5.49
C VAL A 477 12.70 22.49 -4.85
N ARG A 478 13.66 23.26 -5.38
CA ARG A 478 14.96 23.45 -4.75
C ARG A 478 15.30 24.93 -4.62
N LEU A 479 15.92 25.27 -3.50
CA LEU A 479 16.31 26.63 -3.15
C LEU A 479 17.82 26.71 -2.90
N ASN A 480 18.45 27.74 -3.45
CA ASN A 480 19.75 28.21 -2.96
C ASN A 480 19.71 29.73 -2.77
N ARG A 481 20.83 30.37 -2.46
CA ARG A 481 20.88 31.81 -2.18
C ARG A 481 20.61 32.70 -3.41
N ASP A 482 20.56 32.12 -4.60
CA ASP A 482 20.42 32.84 -5.87
C ASP A 482 19.12 32.48 -6.62
N ARG A 483 18.60 31.25 -6.47
CA ARG A 483 17.54 30.68 -7.30
C ARG A 483 16.48 29.91 -6.51
N ILE A 484 15.27 29.96 -7.05
CA ILE A 484 14.19 28.99 -6.77
C ILE A 484 13.97 28.19 -8.05
N VAL A 485 14.11 26.87 -7.99
CA VAL A 485 13.94 25.97 -9.12
C VAL A 485 12.74 25.08 -8.86
N VAL A 486 11.80 25.05 -9.80
CA VAL A 486 10.52 24.34 -9.68
C VAL A 486 10.41 23.32 -10.80
N CYS A 487 10.31 22.04 -10.43
CA CYS A 487 10.21 20.92 -11.36
C CYS A 487 8.75 20.46 -11.47
N LEU A 488 8.26 20.35 -12.70
CA LEU A 488 7.01 19.68 -13.07
C LEU A 488 7.36 18.36 -13.79
N GLU A 489 6.37 17.65 -14.31
CA GLU A 489 6.58 16.39 -15.02
C GLU A 489 7.38 16.54 -16.33
N ASP A 490 7.25 17.67 -17.03
CA ASP A 490 7.89 17.90 -18.34
C ASP A 490 8.52 19.29 -18.50
N CYS A 491 8.52 20.13 -17.45
CA CYS A 491 9.08 21.48 -17.50
C CYS A 491 9.81 21.84 -16.20
N ILE A 492 10.78 22.75 -16.28
CA ILE A 492 11.51 23.29 -15.12
C ILE A 492 11.50 24.81 -15.17
N TYR A 493 10.99 25.46 -14.12
CA TYR A 493 11.00 26.91 -13.97
C TYR A 493 12.12 27.37 -13.05
N ILE A 494 12.80 28.46 -13.43
CA ILE A 494 13.91 29.05 -12.68
C ILE A 494 13.52 30.48 -12.33
N TYR A 495 13.48 30.80 -11.04
CA TYR A 495 13.18 32.12 -10.50
C TYR A 495 14.40 32.70 -9.79
N ASN A 496 14.47 34.03 -9.75
CA ASN A 496 15.43 34.76 -8.95
C ASN A 496 14.95 34.81 -7.49
N LEU A 497 15.80 34.46 -6.53
CA LEU A 497 15.43 34.49 -5.12
C LEU A 497 15.19 35.92 -4.59
N LYS A 498 15.88 36.94 -5.12
CA LYS A 498 15.86 38.30 -4.57
C LYS A 498 14.56 39.05 -4.88
N ASP A 499 14.04 38.90 -6.09
CA ASP A 499 12.84 39.63 -6.55
C ASP A 499 11.65 38.71 -6.89
N MET A 500 11.81 37.40 -6.71
CA MET A 500 10.80 36.37 -6.97
C MET A 500 10.28 36.36 -8.42
N LYS A 501 11.04 36.91 -9.36
CA LYS A 501 10.65 36.88 -10.78
C LYS A 501 11.16 35.62 -11.47
N MET A 502 10.33 35.10 -12.37
CA MET A 502 10.74 34.02 -13.27
C MET A 502 11.83 34.55 -14.21
N MET A 503 12.97 33.88 -14.23
CA MET A 503 14.10 34.20 -15.10
C MET A 503 14.08 33.37 -16.38
N HIS A 504 13.74 32.08 -16.24
CA HIS A 504 13.79 31.13 -17.34
C HIS A 504 12.83 29.97 -17.13
N ASN A 505 12.50 29.30 -18.23
CA ASN A 505 11.68 28.10 -18.25
C ASN A 505 12.27 27.12 -19.27
N ILE A 506 12.65 25.95 -18.81
CA ILE A 506 13.11 24.84 -19.64
C ILE A 506 11.87 24.00 -19.98
N MET A 507 11.43 24.12 -21.23
CA MET A 507 10.29 23.37 -21.78
C MET A 507 10.74 22.03 -22.37
N ASP A 508 9.79 21.11 -22.54
CA ASP A 508 9.98 19.84 -23.23
C ASP A 508 11.12 18.97 -22.66
N THR A 509 11.27 19.02 -21.33
CA THR A 509 12.19 18.10 -20.64
C THR A 509 11.67 16.66 -20.76
N PRO A 510 12.56 15.65 -20.76
CA PRO A 510 12.15 14.25 -20.66
C PRO A 510 11.19 14.03 -19.49
N MET A 511 10.16 13.20 -19.67
CA MET A 511 9.15 12.96 -18.63
C MET A 511 9.79 12.53 -17.30
N ASN A 512 9.71 13.42 -16.30
CA ASN A 512 10.30 13.30 -14.98
C ASN A 512 9.21 13.04 -13.91
N LYS A 513 8.55 11.89 -14.00
CA LYS A 513 7.43 11.51 -13.10
C LYS A 513 7.81 11.45 -11.62
N LEU A 514 9.09 11.21 -11.33
CA LEU A 514 9.63 11.13 -9.96
C LEU A 514 10.12 12.49 -9.43
N GLY A 515 10.07 13.56 -10.23
CA GLY A 515 10.56 14.88 -9.84
C GLY A 515 12.06 14.92 -9.54
N VAL A 516 12.87 14.03 -10.15
CA VAL A 516 14.31 13.93 -9.91
C VAL A 516 14.97 15.24 -10.33
N LEU A 517 15.36 16.06 -9.35
CA LEU A 517 16.04 17.33 -9.57
C LEU A 517 16.84 17.72 -8.32
N ASP A 518 18.03 18.24 -8.53
CA ASP A 518 18.84 18.85 -7.46
C ASP A 518 19.54 20.11 -7.96
N LEU A 519 19.85 21.00 -7.01
CA LEU A 519 20.46 22.31 -7.24
C LEU A 519 21.68 22.44 -6.31
N THR A 520 22.77 22.96 -6.83
CA THR A 520 23.96 23.27 -6.02
C THR A 520 23.63 24.27 -4.91
N SER A 521 24.13 24.01 -3.70
CA SER A 521 23.84 24.83 -2.51
C SER A 521 24.74 26.07 -2.40
N ASN A 522 25.90 26.08 -3.04
CA ASN A 522 26.86 27.18 -2.98
C ASN A 522 26.35 28.48 -3.61
N ALA A 523 26.65 29.61 -2.94
CA ALA A 523 26.36 30.93 -3.49
C ALA A 523 27.28 31.24 -4.68
N GLY A 524 26.72 31.84 -5.75
CA GLY A 524 27.49 32.22 -6.94
C GLY A 524 27.75 31.08 -7.94
N ASN A 525 27.38 29.84 -7.60
CA ASN A 525 27.38 28.70 -8.51
C ASN A 525 26.03 27.99 -8.42
N ALA A 526 25.15 28.19 -9.41
CA ALA A 526 23.83 27.57 -9.47
C ALA A 526 23.75 26.63 -10.67
N VAL A 527 24.08 25.35 -10.47
CA VAL A 527 23.91 24.29 -11.47
C VAL A 527 22.75 23.40 -11.05
N ILE A 528 21.87 23.13 -12.00
CA ILE A 528 20.74 22.22 -11.86
C ILE A 528 21.09 20.91 -12.56
N ALA A 529 20.77 19.79 -11.93
CA ALA A 529 20.83 18.47 -12.54
C ALA A 529 19.44 17.83 -12.62
N PHE A 530 19.09 17.28 -13.78
CA PHE A 530 17.82 16.59 -14.03
C PHE A 530 17.97 15.50 -15.11
N PRO A 531 17.00 14.58 -15.28
CA PRO A 531 17.06 13.53 -16.30
C PRO A 531 17.13 14.07 -17.73
N GLY A 532 18.11 13.58 -18.50
CA GLY A 532 18.29 13.89 -19.93
C GLY A 532 17.63 12.91 -20.88
N SER A 533 17.01 11.83 -20.37
CA SER A 533 16.33 10.79 -21.18
C SER A 533 15.26 10.06 -20.37
N THR A 534 14.22 9.55 -21.03
CA THR A 534 13.21 8.64 -20.45
C THR A 534 13.59 7.17 -20.55
N GLU A 535 14.64 6.84 -21.31
CA GLU A 535 15.06 5.46 -21.59
C GLU A 535 16.31 5.08 -20.81
N THR A 536 17.24 6.03 -20.68
CA THR A 536 18.53 5.82 -20.01
C THR A 536 18.67 6.74 -18.80
N GLY A 537 19.59 6.39 -17.90
CA GLY A 537 19.92 7.20 -16.73
C GLY A 537 20.84 8.36 -17.09
N SER A 538 20.45 9.17 -18.07
CA SER A 538 21.19 10.35 -18.51
C SER A 538 20.98 11.52 -17.55
N VAL A 539 22.06 12.20 -17.18
CA VAL A 539 22.06 13.40 -16.33
C VAL A 539 22.33 14.62 -17.23
N HIS A 540 21.43 15.58 -17.20
CA HIS A 540 21.58 16.88 -17.84
C HIS A 540 21.96 17.94 -16.80
N LEU A 541 23.04 18.68 -17.06
CA LEU A 541 23.52 19.77 -16.24
C LEU A 541 23.20 21.11 -16.91
N PHE A 542 22.58 22.02 -16.17
CA PHE A 542 22.17 23.34 -16.65
C PHE A 542 22.63 24.44 -15.70
N ASP A 543 23.29 25.47 -16.21
CA ASP A 543 23.72 26.64 -15.47
C ASP A 543 22.52 27.59 -15.30
N ALA A 544 22.02 27.71 -14.09
CA ALA A 544 20.90 28.57 -13.72
C ALA A 544 21.31 30.04 -13.50
N ILE A 545 22.61 30.36 -13.50
CA ILE A 545 23.11 31.73 -13.53
C ILE A 545 23.11 32.26 -14.96
N ASN A 546 23.82 31.58 -15.85
CA ASN A 546 23.98 31.99 -17.25
C ASN A 546 22.85 31.47 -18.17
N LEU A 547 21.94 30.67 -17.64
CA LEU A 547 20.76 30.12 -18.34
C LEU A 547 21.14 29.32 -19.59
N SER A 548 22.14 28.44 -19.45
CA SER A 548 22.66 27.64 -20.57
C SER A 548 22.94 26.20 -20.17
N SER A 549 22.83 25.28 -21.14
CA SER A 549 23.18 23.88 -20.92
C SER A 549 24.70 23.74 -20.79
N VAL A 550 25.14 22.97 -19.80
CA VAL A 550 26.56 22.81 -19.48
C VAL A 550 27.10 21.49 -20.03
N ASN A 551 26.44 20.39 -19.70
CA ASN A 551 26.86 19.05 -20.10
C ASN A 551 25.72 18.04 -19.97
N THR A 552 25.79 16.95 -20.73
CA THR A 552 24.87 15.81 -20.63
C THR A 552 25.68 14.54 -20.71
N PHE A 553 25.51 13.63 -19.76
CA PHE A 553 26.24 12.36 -19.75
C PHE A 553 25.36 11.21 -19.28
N VAL A 554 25.58 10.01 -19.84
CA VAL A 554 24.83 8.80 -19.48
C VAL A 554 25.44 8.19 -18.22
N ALA A 555 24.73 8.31 -17.10
CA ALA A 555 25.21 7.80 -15.82
C ALA A 555 24.87 6.31 -15.61
N HIS A 556 23.73 5.85 -16.15
CA HIS A 556 23.23 4.48 -16.00
C HIS A 556 22.47 4.01 -17.25
N GLU A 557 22.35 2.70 -17.45
CA GLU A 557 21.56 2.13 -18.55
C GLU A 557 20.04 2.31 -18.36
N GLY A 558 19.58 2.32 -17.10
CA GLY A 558 18.17 2.53 -16.74
C GLY A 558 17.93 3.92 -16.19
N THR A 559 16.66 4.36 -16.19
CA THR A 559 16.21 5.68 -15.75
C THR A 559 16.70 6.05 -14.34
N LEU A 560 16.94 7.35 -14.11
CA LEU A 560 17.39 7.86 -12.82
C LEU A 560 16.28 7.75 -11.77
N ALA A 561 16.64 7.28 -10.59
CA ALA A 561 15.77 7.27 -9.41
C ALA A 561 16.16 8.39 -8.43
N CYS A 562 17.46 8.68 -8.30
CA CYS A 562 17.96 9.69 -7.37
C CYS A 562 19.24 10.33 -7.92
N LEU A 563 19.42 11.62 -7.66
CA LEU A 563 20.67 12.33 -7.87
C LEU A 563 20.87 13.37 -6.75
N LYS A 564 22.13 13.64 -6.39
CA LYS A 564 22.46 14.64 -5.36
C LYS A 564 23.81 15.28 -5.63
N PHE A 565 23.90 16.61 -5.55
CA PHE A 565 25.19 17.31 -5.54
C PHE A 565 25.85 17.21 -4.16
N ASN A 566 27.18 17.23 -4.13
CA ASN A 566 27.90 17.54 -2.90
C ASN A 566 27.78 19.04 -2.57
N GLN A 567 28.15 19.42 -1.34
CA GLN A 567 28.05 20.81 -0.88
C GLN A 567 28.84 21.79 -1.77
N GLU A 568 29.99 21.36 -2.28
CA GLU A 568 30.84 22.20 -3.14
C GLU A 568 30.29 22.39 -4.56
N GLY A 569 29.40 21.51 -5.02
CA GLY A 569 28.94 21.45 -6.41
C GLY A 569 29.98 20.90 -7.39
N THR A 570 31.02 20.25 -6.89
CA THR A 570 32.12 19.64 -7.67
C THR A 570 31.85 18.18 -8.01
N MET A 571 30.90 17.54 -7.32
CA MET A 571 30.53 16.14 -7.54
C MET A 571 29.01 15.95 -7.53
N ILE A 572 28.54 14.94 -8.25
CA ILE A 572 27.15 14.49 -8.25
C ILE A 572 27.07 12.97 -8.09
N ALA A 573 26.32 12.51 -7.10
CA ALA A 573 25.97 11.10 -6.92
C ALA A 573 24.68 10.79 -7.67
N THR A 574 24.59 9.58 -8.23
CA THR A 574 23.46 9.14 -9.05
C THR A 574 23.14 7.67 -8.79
N ALA A 575 21.85 7.33 -8.84
CA ALA A 575 21.36 5.96 -8.82
C ALA A 575 20.21 5.79 -9.82
N SER A 576 20.15 4.63 -10.46
CA SER A 576 19.04 4.25 -11.34
C SER A 576 17.91 3.56 -10.59
N THR A 577 16.76 3.40 -11.24
CA THR A 577 15.61 2.61 -10.78
C THR A 577 15.92 1.13 -10.56
N LYS A 578 16.99 0.60 -11.17
CA LYS A 578 17.51 -0.75 -10.88
C LYS A 578 18.17 -0.82 -9.48
N GLY A 579 18.73 0.31 -9.01
CA GLY A 579 19.40 0.47 -7.71
C GLY A 579 20.58 -0.46 -7.42
N THR A 580 21.18 -1.06 -8.45
CA THR A 580 22.29 -2.02 -8.30
C THR A 580 23.62 -1.35 -8.04
N VAL A 581 23.83 -0.15 -8.60
CA VAL A 581 25.07 0.61 -8.53
C VAL A 581 24.77 2.07 -8.20
N ILE A 582 25.66 2.67 -7.40
CA ILE A 582 25.67 4.10 -7.13
C ILE A 582 26.95 4.64 -7.74
N ARG A 583 26.85 5.73 -8.49
CA ARG A 583 27.98 6.32 -9.20
C ARG A 583 28.13 7.78 -8.85
N VAL A 584 29.36 8.22 -8.68
CA VAL A 584 29.71 9.61 -8.42
C VAL A 584 30.48 10.16 -9.62
N TYR A 585 30.09 11.33 -10.09
CA TYR A 585 30.67 11.99 -11.26
C TYR A 585 31.21 13.37 -10.89
N SER A 586 32.27 13.79 -11.58
CA SER A 586 32.79 15.16 -11.51
C SER A 586 31.82 16.13 -12.18
N VAL A 587 31.63 17.30 -11.60
CA VAL A 587 30.84 18.39 -12.16
C VAL A 587 31.80 19.54 -12.49
N PRO A 588 31.72 20.15 -13.70
CA PRO A 588 30.73 19.91 -14.76
C PRO A 588 31.10 18.79 -15.76
N ASN A 589 32.33 18.26 -15.72
CA ASN A 589 32.88 17.43 -16.81
C ASN A 589 32.16 16.10 -17.06
N GLY A 590 31.40 15.58 -16.09
CA GLY A 590 30.70 14.29 -16.22
C GLY A 590 31.62 13.07 -16.22
N SER A 591 32.88 13.20 -15.78
CA SER A 591 33.78 12.06 -15.63
C SER A 591 33.42 11.23 -14.39
N ARG A 592 33.34 9.91 -14.53
CA ARG A 592 33.03 9.00 -13.40
C ARG A 592 34.21 8.97 -12.44
N LEU A 593 33.97 9.34 -11.18
CA LEU A 593 34.96 9.35 -10.11
C LEU A 593 34.91 8.06 -9.28
N PHE A 594 33.70 7.62 -8.92
CA PHE A 594 33.49 6.45 -8.07
C PHE A 594 32.32 5.60 -8.56
N GLU A 595 32.41 4.29 -8.31
CA GLU A 595 31.33 3.33 -8.54
C GLU A 595 31.26 2.36 -7.36
N PHE A 596 30.10 2.33 -6.71
CA PHE A 596 29.86 1.50 -5.54
C PHE A 596 28.80 0.45 -5.84
N ARG A 597 29.08 -0.78 -5.40
CA ARG A 597 28.08 -1.86 -5.37
C ARG A 597 27.55 -2.02 -3.96
N ARG A 598 26.23 -1.92 -3.86
CA ARG A 598 25.52 -2.02 -2.60
C ARG A 598 25.35 -3.47 -2.10
N GLY A 599 25.53 -4.47 -2.98
CA GLY A 599 25.41 -5.89 -2.66
C GLY A 599 25.48 -6.79 -3.90
N VAL A 600 25.44 -8.12 -3.70
CA VAL A 600 25.78 -9.12 -4.75
C VAL A 600 24.55 -9.66 -5.51
N SER A 601 23.31 -9.44 -5.05
CA SER A 601 22.19 -10.31 -5.52
C SER A 601 20.78 -9.70 -5.67
N ARG A 602 20.51 -8.41 -5.40
CA ARG A 602 19.13 -7.86 -5.52
C ARG A 602 19.07 -6.42 -6.02
N CYS A 603 18.12 -6.13 -6.91
CA CYS A 603 17.68 -4.76 -7.24
C CYS A 603 16.93 -4.16 -6.05
N VAL A 604 17.11 -2.86 -5.82
CA VAL A 604 16.58 -2.13 -4.66
C VAL A 604 16.13 -0.74 -5.07
N THR A 605 15.16 -0.17 -4.36
CA THR A 605 14.71 1.19 -4.62
C THR A 605 15.49 2.14 -3.73
N ILE A 606 16.32 3.00 -4.32
CA ILE A 606 17.09 4.03 -3.60
C ILE A 606 16.17 5.22 -3.34
N TYR A 607 16.01 5.60 -2.07
CA TYR A 607 15.17 6.74 -1.67
C TYR A 607 15.97 8.03 -1.53
N SER A 608 17.18 7.96 -0.98
CA SER A 608 17.98 9.16 -0.71
C SER A 608 19.47 8.89 -0.84
N LEU A 609 20.16 9.92 -1.34
CA LEU A 609 21.62 10.03 -1.39
C LEU A 609 22.01 11.32 -0.68
N CYS A 610 23.05 11.26 0.15
CA CYS A 610 23.55 12.43 0.86
C CYS A 610 25.06 12.35 1.05
N PHE A 611 25.77 13.42 0.64
CA PHE A 611 27.19 13.60 0.91
C PHE A 611 27.39 14.12 2.34
N SER A 612 28.49 13.75 2.97
CA SER A 612 28.99 14.46 4.14
C SER A 612 29.40 15.88 3.74
N ALA A 613 29.36 16.81 4.70
CA ALA A 613 29.74 18.21 4.47
C ALA A 613 31.19 18.37 3.95
N ASP A 614 32.09 17.47 4.36
CA ASP A 614 33.48 17.40 3.90
C ASP A 614 33.67 16.60 2.59
N SER A 615 32.58 16.11 1.99
CA SER A 615 32.58 15.28 0.77
C SER A 615 33.45 14.01 0.84
N LYS A 616 33.78 13.51 2.04
CA LYS A 616 34.52 12.25 2.22
C LYS A 616 33.64 11.02 2.26
N TYR A 617 32.35 11.18 2.54
CA TYR A 617 31.42 10.07 2.64
C TYR A 617 30.16 10.33 1.80
N LEU A 618 29.59 9.24 1.30
CA LEU A 618 28.30 9.22 0.64
C LEU A 618 27.42 8.20 1.33
N SER A 619 26.30 8.65 1.87
CA SER A 619 25.26 7.78 2.41
C SER A 619 24.19 7.49 1.37
N SER A 620 23.63 6.28 1.44
CA SER A 620 22.51 5.85 0.61
C SER A 620 21.50 5.07 1.43
N SER A 621 20.25 5.49 1.34
CA SER A 621 19.10 4.83 1.95
C SER A 621 18.13 4.30 0.90
N SER A 622 17.28 3.35 1.29
CA SER A 622 16.51 2.53 0.34
C SER A 622 15.32 1.83 0.99
N ASN A 623 14.59 1.05 0.20
CA ASN A 623 13.54 0.14 0.67
C ASN A 623 14.05 -1.06 1.50
N THR A 624 15.33 -1.12 1.87
CA THR A 624 15.83 -2.16 2.78
C THR A 624 16.01 -1.64 4.20
N GLU A 625 16.13 -2.51 5.18
CA GLU A 625 16.46 -2.17 6.58
C GLU A 625 17.91 -1.67 6.79
N THR A 626 18.66 -1.41 5.71
CA THR A 626 20.05 -1.00 5.77
C THR A 626 20.27 0.33 5.06
N VAL A 627 21.03 1.20 5.72
CA VAL A 627 21.58 2.44 5.17
C VAL A 627 23.07 2.22 5.01
N HIS A 628 23.59 2.44 3.80
CA HIS A 628 25.00 2.24 3.51
C HIS A 628 25.73 3.57 3.48
N VAL A 629 26.96 3.58 3.98
CA VAL A 629 27.91 4.67 3.85
C VAL A 629 29.08 4.18 3.02
N PHE A 630 29.45 4.96 2.01
CA PHE A 630 30.60 4.74 1.15
C PHE A 630 31.65 5.81 1.47
N LYS A 631 32.92 5.41 1.44
CA LYS A 631 34.05 6.32 1.62
C LYS A 631 34.52 6.77 0.23
N LEU A 632 34.74 8.06 0.06
CA LEU A 632 35.12 8.69 -1.21
C LEU A 632 36.64 8.96 -1.22
N GLU A 633 37.43 7.89 -1.11
CA GLU A 633 38.89 7.97 -1.15
C GLU A 633 39.42 7.47 -2.50
N ARG A 634 40.31 8.24 -3.12
CA ARG A 634 41.08 7.76 -4.27
C ARG A 634 42.28 6.99 -3.74
N THR A 635 42.31 5.68 -3.97
CA THR A 635 43.55 4.90 -3.82
C THR A 635 44.51 5.35 -4.92
N GLU A 636 45.61 6.02 -4.56
CA GLU A 636 46.66 6.49 -5.49
C GLU A 636 47.50 5.36 -6.11
N SER A 637 46.94 4.16 -6.30
CA SER A 637 47.68 2.99 -6.79
C SER A 637 47.00 2.38 -8.00
N ALA A 638 46.95 3.12 -9.11
CA ALA A 638 46.69 2.56 -10.44
C ALA A 638 47.41 3.28 -11.61
N ASP A 639 48.09 4.42 -11.39
CA ASP A 639 48.70 5.22 -12.47
C ASP A 639 50.25 5.30 -12.43
N THR A 640 50.94 4.38 -11.76
CA THR A 640 52.42 4.36 -11.84
C THR A 640 53.00 2.95 -11.79
N LYS A 641 52.98 2.26 -12.94
CA LYS A 641 53.96 1.21 -13.26
C LYS A 641 54.42 1.36 -14.71
N GLN A 642 55.33 2.30 -14.92
CA GLN A 642 56.34 2.21 -15.97
C GLN A 642 57.66 1.77 -15.31
N GLU A 643 58.12 0.60 -15.76
CA GLU A 643 59.51 0.11 -15.83
C GLU A 643 60.44 0.26 -14.60
N SER A 644 60.72 -0.88 -13.95
CA SER A 644 62.11 -1.36 -13.81
C SER A 644 62.13 -2.82 -13.33
N SER A 645 63.04 -3.57 -13.94
CA SER A 645 63.32 -5.00 -13.79
C SER A 645 64.10 -5.32 -12.52
N SER A 646 63.69 -6.37 -11.77
CA SER A 646 64.55 -7.53 -11.44
C SER A 646 63.89 -8.49 -10.43
N GLU A 647 63.67 -9.71 -10.91
CA GLU A 647 63.74 -11.03 -10.23
C GLU A 647 63.09 -11.24 -8.85
N GLY A 648 61.95 -11.94 -8.88
CA GLY A 648 61.30 -12.59 -7.74
C GLY A 648 59.97 -13.23 -8.16
N GLY A 649 59.96 -14.00 -9.25
CA GLY A 649 58.75 -14.55 -9.86
C GLY A 649 58.14 -15.69 -9.03
N GLY A 650 57.05 -15.41 -8.33
CA GLY A 650 56.12 -16.41 -7.83
C GLY A 650 55.27 -16.97 -8.97
N TRP A 651 55.09 -18.28 -8.99
CA TRP A 651 54.38 -19.11 -9.98
C TRP A 651 53.01 -18.56 -10.47
N PHE A 652 52.34 -17.71 -9.68
CA PHE A 652 51.07 -17.08 -10.03
C PHE A 652 51.14 -16.02 -11.14
N ASP A 653 52.25 -15.28 -11.27
CA ASP A 653 52.34 -14.16 -12.23
C ASP A 653 52.59 -14.66 -13.68
N THR A 654 53.19 -15.85 -13.82
CA THR A 654 53.38 -16.50 -15.12
C THR A 654 52.08 -17.11 -15.65
N ILE A 655 51.22 -17.63 -14.76
CA ILE A 655 49.92 -18.21 -15.11
C ILE A 655 48.97 -17.14 -15.68
N ASN A 656 48.94 -15.94 -15.06
CA ASN A 656 48.08 -14.84 -15.52
C ASN A 656 48.49 -14.26 -16.89
N LYS A 657 49.78 -14.26 -17.24
CA LYS A 657 50.23 -13.78 -18.56
C LYS A 657 50.00 -14.76 -19.70
N THR A 658 49.93 -16.06 -19.44
CA THR A 658 49.67 -17.08 -20.47
C THR A 658 48.18 -17.38 -20.70
N LEU A 659 47.31 -17.09 -19.72
CA LEU A 659 45.87 -17.38 -19.84
C LEU A 659 45.06 -16.26 -20.51
N SER A 660 45.57 -15.03 -20.61
CA SER A 660 44.85 -13.91 -21.23
C SER A 660 44.74 -13.98 -22.76
N ALA A 661 45.56 -14.80 -23.43
CA ALA A 661 45.50 -14.98 -24.88
C ALA A 661 44.46 -16.02 -25.34
N TYR A 662 43.90 -16.83 -24.44
CA TYR A 662 43.05 -17.98 -24.80
C TYR A 662 41.77 -18.15 -23.94
N MET A 663 41.41 -17.18 -23.09
CA MET A 663 40.23 -17.29 -22.23
C MET A 663 38.94 -16.77 -22.92
N PRO A 664 37.81 -17.50 -22.84
CA PRO A 664 36.50 -17.04 -23.31
C PRO A 664 36.05 -15.76 -22.59
N SER A 665 35.22 -14.95 -23.24
CA SER A 665 34.68 -13.67 -22.74
C SER A 665 33.99 -13.73 -21.36
N GLN A 666 33.62 -14.93 -20.90
CA GLN A 666 33.02 -15.19 -19.60
C GLN A 666 34.00 -15.03 -18.43
N VAL A 667 35.31 -15.21 -18.65
CA VAL A 667 36.32 -15.11 -17.57
C VAL A 667 36.75 -13.66 -17.32
N LEU A 668 36.70 -12.81 -18.35
CA LEU A 668 36.94 -11.36 -18.21
C LEU A 668 35.89 -10.70 -17.29
N GLN A 669 34.63 -11.14 -17.36
CA GLN A 669 33.56 -10.70 -16.45
C GLN A 669 33.82 -11.02 -14.98
N VAL A 670 34.59 -12.07 -14.68
CA VAL A 670 34.92 -12.45 -13.28
C VAL A 670 35.98 -11.52 -12.69
N SER A 671 36.86 -10.93 -13.53
CA SER A 671 37.87 -9.97 -13.07
C SER A 671 37.29 -8.59 -12.75
N GLU A 672 36.29 -8.11 -13.50
CA GLU A 672 35.51 -6.90 -13.17
C GLU A 672 34.62 -7.08 -11.94
N LEU A 673 34.35 -8.32 -11.54
CA LEU A 673 33.57 -8.65 -10.35
C LEU A 673 34.35 -8.44 -9.04
N MET A 674 35.68 -8.34 -9.11
CA MET A 674 36.58 -8.27 -7.94
C MET A 674 37.07 -6.84 -7.61
N THR A 675 36.70 -5.82 -8.40
CA THR A 675 37.25 -4.45 -8.28
C THR A 675 36.25 -3.39 -7.80
N THR A 676 35.01 -3.76 -7.45
CA THR A 676 34.00 -2.79 -6.97
C THR A 676 33.99 -2.70 -5.45
N GLU A 677 34.15 -1.47 -4.92
CA GLU A 677 34.18 -1.23 -3.49
C GLU A 677 32.80 -1.47 -2.85
N ARG A 678 32.81 -2.19 -1.72
CA ARG A 678 31.63 -2.46 -0.88
C ARG A 678 31.38 -1.27 0.05
N SER A 679 30.22 -1.23 0.69
CA SER A 679 29.92 -0.21 1.69
C SER A 679 30.96 -0.20 2.81
N PHE A 680 31.49 0.99 3.11
CA PHE A 680 32.43 1.24 4.20
C PHE A 680 31.77 1.03 5.57
N ALA A 681 30.54 1.50 5.73
CA ALA A 681 29.75 1.27 6.93
C ALA A 681 28.28 1.01 6.61
N THR A 682 27.56 0.37 7.53
CA THR A 682 26.15 0.03 7.39
C THR A 682 25.39 0.29 8.68
N ALA A 683 24.36 1.13 8.64
CA ALA A 683 23.40 1.27 9.74
C ALA A 683 22.19 0.37 9.50
N LYS A 684 21.71 -0.29 10.55
CA LYS A 684 20.50 -1.12 10.50
C LYS A 684 19.32 -0.36 11.12
N LEU A 685 18.28 -0.15 10.33
CA LEU A 685 17.02 0.44 10.77
C LEU A 685 16.21 -0.61 11.55
N PRO A 686 15.48 -0.24 12.62
CA PRO A 686 14.74 -1.20 13.47
C PRO A 686 13.55 -1.92 12.81
N GLY A 687 13.45 -1.91 11.48
CA GLY A 687 12.46 -2.64 10.70
C GLY A 687 12.45 -2.18 9.24
N ALA A 688 11.58 -2.85 8.50
CA ALA A 688 11.22 -2.61 7.12
C ALA A 688 10.50 -1.25 6.92
N THR A 689 11.25 -0.16 6.75
CA THR A 689 10.67 1.19 6.57
C THR A 689 10.20 1.42 5.13
N ARG A 690 8.98 1.94 4.95
CA ARG A 690 8.37 2.21 3.63
C ARG A 690 9.04 3.31 2.81
N SER A 691 9.56 4.34 3.49
CA SER A 691 10.39 5.38 2.89
C SER A 691 11.25 6.02 3.97
N ASN A 692 12.43 6.48 3.58
CA ASN A 692 13.39 7.06 4.50
C ASN A 692 14.28 8.06 3.79
N GLN A 693 14.86 8.95 4.59
CA GLN A 693 15.75 9.98 4.12
C GLN A 693 16.97 10.05 5.02
N VAL A 694 18.15 10.09 4.40
CA VAL A 694 19.43 10.00 5.11
C VAL A 694 20.18 11.31 5.03
N SER A 695 20.74 11.72 6.16
CA SER A 695 21.65 12.86 6.27
C SER A 695 22.95 12.44 6.92
N LEU A 696 24.06 13.00 6.47
CA LEU A 696 25.35 12.92 7.17
C LEU A 696 25.60 14.25 7.87
N VAL A 697 25.68 14.21 9.21
CA VAL A 697 25.82 15.40 10.05
C VAL A 697 27.07 15.30 10.90
N THR A 698 27.80 16.40 11.04
CA THR A 698 28.94 16.49 11.97
C THR A 698 28.52 17.27 13.20
N HIS A 699 28.77 16.71 14.38
CA HIS A 699 28.49 17.35 15.66
C HIS A 699 29.60 17.01 16.66
N LYS A 700 30.21 18.03 17.27
CA LYS A 700 31.36 17.90 18.21
C LYS A 700 32.48 17.01 17.64
N ASP A 701 32.90 17.30 16.40
CA ASP A 701 33.93 16.57 15.65
C ASP A 701 33.65 15.07 15.40
N GLN A 702 32.43 14.60 15.68
CA GLN A 702 31.97 13.26 15.40
C GLN A 702 30.95 13.28 14.25
N GLN A 703 31.07 12.34 13.32
CA GLN A 703 30.11 12.17 12.24
C GLN A 703 28.98 11.23 12.65
N TYR A 704 27.77 11.57 12.23
CA TYR A 704 26.54 10.83 12.48
C TYR A 704 25.78 10.61 11.18
N VAL A 705 25.26 9.39 11.02
CA VAL A 705 24.24 9.07 10.02
C VAL A 705 22.89 9.30 10.67
N MET A 706 22.15 10.29 10.20
CA MET A 706 20.77 10.53 10.62
C MET A 706 19.84 9.95 9.58
N THR A 707 18.85 9.17 10.00
CA THR A 707 17.83 8.63 9.10
C THR A 707 16.46 8.92 9.67
N ALA A 708 15.66 9.66 8.91
CA ALA A 708 14.27 9.92 9.24
C ALA A 708 13.38 9.01 8.39
N THR A 709 12.36 8.45 9.01
CA THR A 709 11.55 7.35 8.45
C THR A 709 10.07 7.73 8.46
N SER A 710 9.31 7.25 7.48
CA SER A 710 7.89 7.60 7.32
C SER A 710 6.98 7.11 8.45
N ASP A 711 7.43 6.15 9.26
CA ASP A 711 6.74 5.73 10.48
C ASP A 711 6.89 6.72 11.65
N GLY A 712 7.52 7.89 11.41
CA GLY A 712 7.57 9.01 12.35
C GLY A 712 8.75 8.95 13.32
N PHE A 713 9.86 8.33 12.93
CA PHE A 713 11.07 8.27 13.74
C PHE A 713 12.26 8.98 13.06
N VAL A 714 13.17 9.48 13.89
CA VAL A 714 14.53 9.84 13.48
C VAL A 714 15.51 9.00 14.28
N TYR A 715 16.38 8.31 13.57
CA TYR A 715 17.48 7.53 14.10
C TYR A 715 18.78 8.28 13.87
N ALA A 716 19.66 8.28 14.86
CA ALA A 716 21.00 8.83 14.76
C ALA A 716 22.01 7.75 15.10
N TYR A 717 22.84 7.40 14.13
CA TYR A 717 23.90 6.42 14.25
C TYR A 717 25.25 7.12 14.30
N ARG A 718 26.16 6.65 15.14
CA ARG A 718 27.55 7.13 15.12
C ARG A 718 28.27 6.49 13.94
N LEU A 719 28.95 7.30 13.13
CA LEU A 719 29.82 6.81 12.06
C LEU A 719 31.25 6.68 12.60
N ASP A 720 31.70 5.44 12.80
CA ASP A 720 33.05 5.19 13.29
C ASP A 720 34.09 5.26 12.15
N PRO A 721 35.30 5.79 12.40
CA PRO A 721 36.35 5.93 11.37
C PRO A 721 36.85 4.61 10.78
N GLU A 722 36.64 3.49 11.48
CA GLU A 722 37.02 2.14 11.03
C GLU A 722 35.95 1.50 10.12
N GLY A 723 34.76 2.09 10.04
CA GLY A 723 33.63 1.56 9.30
C GLY A 723 32.94 0.40 10.03
N GLY A 724 32.22 -0.45 9.28
CA GLY A 724 31.50 -1.59 9.83
C GLY A 724 30.02 -1.31 10.14
N GLU A 725 29.44 -2.08 11.07
CA GLU A 725 28.05 -1.90 11.49
C GLU A 725 27.95 -0.72 12.46
N LEU A 726 27.04 0.22 12.19
CA LEU A 726 26.94 1.48 12.93
C LEU A 726 26.08 1.36 14.18
N ASP A 727 26.57 1.93 15.28
CA ASP A 727 25.87 1.99 16.56
C ASP A 727 24.72 3.01 16.53
N LEU A 728 23.49 2.57 16.86
CA LEU A 728 22.37 3.47 17.11
C LEU A 728 22.58 4.22 18.43
N ILE A 729 22.70 5.54 18.37
CA ILE A 729 22.95 6.40 19.55
C ILE A 729 21.65 7.00 20.07
N LYS A 730 20.81 7.50 19.17
CA LYS A 730 19.53 8.13 19.54
C LYS A 730 18.41 7.74 18.60
N GLN A 731 17.22 7.63 19.17
CA GLN A 731 15.97 7.48 18.47
C GLN A 731 14.99 8.50 19.02
N HIS A 732 14.40 9.30 18.14
CA HIS A 732 13.36 10.26 18.49
C HIS A 732 12.09 9.93 17.73
N ARG A 733 10.95 10.07 18.41
CA ARG A 733 9.65 10.05 17.75
C ARG A 733 9.28 11.47 17.37
N ILE A 734 9.05 11.71 16.09
CA ILE A 734 8.52 12.95 15.54
C ILE A 734 7.01 12.99 15.86
N GLY A 735 6.55 13.96 16.65
CA GLY A 735 5.12 14.11 16.98
C GLY A 735 4.86 14.73 18.36
N ALA A 736 3.59 14.99 18.68
CA ALA A 736 3.20 15.56 19.98
C ALA A 736 3.63 14.65 21.14
N LYS A 737 4.05 15.25 22.27
CA LYS A 737 4.43 14.54 23.49
C LYS A 737 3.33 13.55 23.92
N SER A 738 3.77 12.41 24.44
CA SER A 738 3.02 11.26 24.97
C SER A 738 2.03 11.59 26.11
N GLY A 739 1.07 12.47 25.86
CA GLY A 739 -0.11 12.73 26.69
C GLY A 739 -1.43 12.56 25.94
N THR A 740 -1.41 12.63 24.60
CA THR A 740 -2.61 12.56 23.74
C THR A 740 -2.63 11.37 22.78
N CYS A 741 -1.61 10.49 22.83
CA CYS A 741 -1.58 9.23 22.07
C CYS A 741 -1.08 8.11 23.00
N ARG A 742 -1.97 7.21 23.44
CA ARG A 742 -1.62 6.04 24.27
C ARG A 742 -1.50 4.77 23.43
N PHE A 743 -0.34 4.12 23.49
CA PHE A 743 -0.14 2.70 23.20
C PHE A 743 0.66 2.09 24.36
N SER A 744 0.25 0.91 24.85
CA SER A 744 0.87 0.20 25.99
C SER A 744 1.37 -1.17 25.53
N PRO A 745 2.52 -1.66 26.03
CA PRO A 745 2.98 -3.04 25.89
C PRO A 745 3.26 -3.71 27.25
N THR A 746 3.10 -5.04 27.28
CA THR A 746 3.10 -5.90 28.48
C THR A 746 4.50 -6.29 29.00
N SER A 747 4.52 -6.78 30.25
CA SER A 747 5.61 -6.88 31.22
C SER A 747 6.32 -8.25 31.32
N THR A 748 7.44 -8.28 32.07
CA THR A 748 7.99 -9.42 32.84
C THR A 748 8.72 -8.88 34.09
N SER A 749 8.79 -9.72 35.13
CA SER A 749 8.70 -9.49 36.59
C SER A 749 10.00 -9.44 37.41
N GLY A 750 9.94 -8.83 38.61
CA GLY A 750 10.86 -9.05 39.75
C GLY A 750 10.70 -8.02 40.89
N GLU A 751 10.24 -8.46 42.06
CA GLU A 751 9.86 -7.66 43.25
C GLU A 751 11.03 -7.05 44.04
N SER A 752 10.90 -5.80 44.55
CA SER A 752 10.79 -5.51 46.00
C SER A 752 10.90 -4.00 46.34
N SER A 753 9.94 -3.55 47.16
CA SER A 753 9.93 -2.37 48.05
C SER A 753 10.28 -0.96 47.51
N GLY A 754 9.27 -0.08 47.53
CA GLY A 754 9.46 1.35 47.85
C GLY A 754 8.93 2.35 46.82
N ALA A 755 7.70 2.82 47.07
CA ALA A 755 7.15 4.13 46.70
C ALA A 755 7.05 4.56 45.21
N ASN A 756 5.78 4.81 44.82
CA ASN A 756 5.27 5.73 43.79
C ASN A 756 5.44 5.42 42.28
N SER A 757 4.27 5.30 41.64
CA SER A 757 3.86 5.71 40.28
C SER A 757 4.30 4.93 39.02
N VAL A 758 3.27 4.41 38.32
CA VAL A 758 3.01 4.33 36.86
C VAL A 758 3.99 3.54 35.94
N GLU A 759 3.50 2.42 35.39
CA GLU A 759 4.02 1.57 34.29
C GLU A 759 3.50 2.01 32.88
N PRO A 760 3.83 1.38 31.71
CA PRO A 760 5.08 0.77 31.20
C PRO A 760 5.36 0.95 29.64
N LYS A 761 6.61 0.63 29.21
CA LYS A 761 7.18 0.01 27.95
C LYS A 761 6.70 0.51 26.54
N ASN A 762 7.46 0.56 25.42
CA ASN A 762 8.11 -0.39 24.46
C ASN A 762 7.26 -1.18 23.42
N GLN A 763 6.88 -0.49 22.32
CA GLN A 763 6.97 -0.80 20.87
C GLN A 763 7.10 -2.24 20.30
N VAL A 764 6.44 -2.47 19.15
CA VAL A 764 6.84 -3.35 18.01
C VAL A 764 6.50 -2.64 16.67
N VAL A 765 7.33 -2.88 15.64
CA VAL A 765 7.56 -2.13 14.37
C VAL A 765 6.85 -2.74 13.12
N PRO A 766 6.52 -1.95 12.05
CA PRO A 766 5.91 -2.37 10.77
C PRO A 766 6.81 -2.19 9.49
N ASN A 767 6.22 -2.16 8.27
CA ASN A 767 6.63 -2.89 7.05
C ASN A 767 6.67 -2.09 5.70
N MET A 768 7.37 -2.62 4.67
CA MET A 768 8.32 -2.05 3.66
C MET A 768 7.84 -1.47 2.30
N ASP A 769 6.57 -1.56 1.85
CA ASP A 769 6.22 -1.40 0.41
C ASP A 769 5.18 -0.32 0.02
N ASP A 770 5.12 0.87 0.67
CA ASP A 770 4.14 1.93 0.28
C ASP A 770 4.71 3.38 0.39
N PRO A 771 4.97 4.05 -0.75
CA PRO A 771 5.72 5.31 -0.84
C PRO A 771 4.97 6.63 -0.57
N ASP A 772 3.70 6.63 -0.15
CA ASP A 772 2.94 7.87 0.11
C ASP A 772 2.43 7.99 1.56
N ASP A 773 3.26 8.51 2.48
CA ASP A 773 2.77 9.30 3.63
C ASP A 773 3.94 10.04 4.31
N PHE A 774 4.43 11.13 3.71
CA PHE A 774 5.02 12.29 4.40
C PHE A 774 5.26 13.42 3.38
N PRO A 775 5.13 14.71 3.74
CA PRO A 775 5.70 15.79 2.92
C PRO A 775 7.21 15.49 2.69
N PRO A 776 7.80 15.84 1.53
CA PRO A 776 9.21 15.70 1.28
C PRO A 776 9.95 16.46 2.37
N MET A 777 10.74 15.73 3.14
CA MET A 777 11.79 16.37 3.90
C MET A 777 12.80 16.89 2.89
N SER A 778 12.86 18.21 2.79
CA SER A 778 13.88 18.90 2.04
C SER A 778 15.25 18.73 2.72
N HIS A 779 16.24 18.21 2.00
CA HIS A 779 17.64 18.51 2.33
C HIS A 779 18.00 19.87 1.76
N THR A 780 17.68 20.90 2.52
CA THR A 780 18.30 22.21 2.40
C THR A 780 19.08 22.48 3.66
N SER A 781 20.34 22.03 3.62
CA SER A 781 21.49 22.75 4.18
C SER A 781 21.24 23.45 5.53
N GLY A 782 21.34 22.69 6.61
CA GLY A 782 21.27 23.17 7.98
C GLY A 782 21.53 22.04 8.96
#